data_AF-A0A7S2PTX1-F1
#
_entry.id   AF-A0A7S2PTX1-F1
#
_cell.length_a   1.000
_cell.length_b   1.000
_cell.length_c   1.000
_cell.angle_alpha   90.00
_cell.angle_beta   90.00
_cell.angle_gamma   90.00
#
_symmetry.space_group_name_H-M   'P 1'
#
loop_
_entity.id
_entity.type
_entity.pdbx_description
1 polymer ?
#
loop_
_entity_poly.entity_id
_entity_poly.type
_entity_poly.pdbx_seq_one_letter_code
_entity_poly.pdbx_strand_id
1 'polypeptide(L)'
;IPSNMTVRCCLCFAAVQYDDLQSLEWLSEPLGAPDDLIGGWNLLHYSAFMGRIEIIGWLSTQPVWNSLVSQASTQKTFVGAYAVHIAASCGHLHACGLLMGLKVPLEDKKGKLPDDYAKKSKYEFVREWAADRAKPQALKKTVKKLLRQVEEQKSVSQIKHFIISSKCLDIDNWCSCKWYSFDEELLDISFRDALHSCCKHSDIELAKWICFRLYFSRMGYAGNFWDRDRDRNDRAQNDEKLLSRDDLVSFARERGYDDLVDQIQGKWFKDISCSDPLTRDSILESALGGDERMVDVRAAILRIDILVNVAKSSFSAIKDILQRGGRVDELGELLRINASAREAVMTEMGDISIDERHDLSYSLRPFEMTKRLSQQRKHNPVSQLLLFAEKGYGVQERAHIVLAAEGYTELLRFCLSNIPGWNAAMELNVIRTASFFGHVSIVEMLLSPNRAFTLHSDEKERHYASILGAGEALRYRDFEFLMNMPTDSIIGKRIEKVHFDALVRSDLKKVEDATNKSLIVAVLNGYAREFFDSDVDNKTALKTLRLLVGNHIYTNDGIIFAMTMLLDTEPHLVVWMMRILDLLQTVIAALGIQPISHSKQMQKICKKAVDMLRSTDKEVVEVTSFLIFLVSAGVDIQEIGEDLFCSRQNGFRKSLSDLQQKQRSDWSRFDIVKKGGSLTDIQQLMKDGGLTAESRDRGGLLLTHLSAAYDRVDLLEWLVSEGMDFDALDAQHRTTLDVAKSSKASLATKWIIERKAKAIIGSFLRRNYFHALHRRRLQKSKDAATLIQSVIRAYATRKIFANVLMRRMEESQHFAIVWRRVIASLDNIATSTCWADIREQLIDIKVGLHDEMLDDTDQRLSRAMEEAVQDDCSGGDDELVPDESIDSEELVPDGGGTHEATRNLSNNNTQWLSFQMSSHVVKFLQQGDKKYRSFFVRRMRQLASGERSRILQKPLKGSKTLIYETYLEQKSGHRILWTEENSSIVIWYVAKHKQVSRLMQLIDDSKSRSARQHMPDSLVNELQNEGLLPQN
;
A
#
# COMPACT_ATOMS: atom_id res chain seq x y z
N ILE A 1 64.94 -19.74 46.52
CA ILE A 1 65.90 -18.62 46.67
C ILE A 1 67.18 -19.06 45.96
N PRO A 2 67.61 -18.38 44.88
CA PRO A 2 68.91 -18.62 44.25
C PRO A 2 70.04 -18.62 45.29
N SER A 3 71.06 -19.45 45.13
CA SER A 3 72.14 -19.59 46.11
C SER A 3 72.95 -18.31 46.36
N ASN A 4 72.85 -17.33 45.47
CA ASN A 4 73.51 -16.02 45.56
C ASN A 4 72.62 -14.90 46.16
N MET A 5 71.41 -15.21 46.61
CA MET A 5 70.44 -14.21 47.05
C MET A 5 70.30 -14.20 48.57
N THR A 6 70.66 -13.08 49.21
CA THR A 6 70.44 -12.91 50.66
C THR A 6 68.94 -12.83 50.97
N VAL A 7 68.56 -13.16 52.22
CA VAL A 7 67.16 -13.05 52.68
C VAL A 7 66.67 -11.61 52.53
N ARG A 8 67.50 -10.61 52.85
CA ARG A 8 67.19 -9.19 52.65
C ARG A 8 66.90 -8.87 51.19
N CYS A 9 67.81 -9.21 50.27
CA CYS A 9 67.58 -8.97 48.85
C CYS A 9 66.34 -9.72 48.34
N CYS A 10 66.04 -10.89 48.90
CA CYS A 10 64.80 -11.61 48.62
C CYS A 10 63.55 -10.87 49.04
N LEU A 11 63.55 -10.30 50.25
CA LEU A 11 62.44 -9.51 50.74
C LEU A 11 62.29 -8.19 49.96
N CYS A 12 63.38 -7.54 49.54
CA CYS A 12 63.32 -6.34 48.68
C CYS A 12 62.68 -6.64 47.32
N PHE A 13 63.08 -7.72 46.64
CA PHE A 13 62.45 -8.11 45.37
C PHE A 13 60.99 -8.54 45.58
N ALA A 14 60.66 -9.20 46.69
CA ALA A 14 59.28 -9.52 47.04
C ALA A 14 58.44 -8.26 47.28
N ALA A 15 58.99 -7.26 47.96
CA ALA A 15 58.32 -5.97 48.18
C ALA A 15 57.99 -5.28 46.84
N VAL A 16 58.92 -5.27 45.87
CA VAL A 16 58.64 -4.77 44.50
C VAL A 16 57.56 -5.60 43.79
N GLN A 17 57.58 -6.92 43.95
CA GLN A 17 56.57 -7.78 43.34
C GLN A 17 55.16 -7.49 43.88
N TYR A 18 55.03 -7.27 45.18
CA TYR A 18 53.75 -6.98 45.85
C TYR A 18 53.39 -5.49 45.94
N ASP A 19 54.22 -4.61 45.37
CA ASP A 19 54.04 -3.14 45.39
C ASP A 19 54.06 -2.51 46.80
N ASP A 20 54.82 -3.10 47.70
CA ASP A 20 54.92 -2.66 49.09
C ASP A 20 56.14 -1.74 49.28
N LEU A 21 55.96 -0.46 48.93
CA LEU A 21 57.00 0.55 49.09
C LEU A 21 57.43 0.71 50.55
N GLN A 22 56.49 0.61 51.51
CA GLN A 22 56.77 0.83 52.92
C GLN A 22 57.67 -0.27 53.50
N SER A 23 57.40 -1.54 53.15
CA SER A 23 58.31 -2.64 53.51
C SER A 23 59.64 -2.52 52.79
N LEU A 24 59.67 -2.06 51.53
CA LEU A 24 60.91 -1.86 50.79
C LEU A 24 61.79 -0.77 51.41
N GLU A 25 61.18 0.34 51.85
CA GLU A 25 61.83 1.43 52.58
C GLU A 25 62.43 0.92 53.88
N TRP A 26 61.61 0.25 54.71
CA TRP A 26 62.05 -0.30 56.00
C TRP A 26 63.20 -1.30 55.84
N LEU A 27 63.11 -2.21 54.87
CA LEU A 27 64.19 -3.16 54.56
C LEU A 27 65.46 -2.47 54.07
N SER A 28 65.36 -1.24 53.54
CA SER A 28 66.47 -0.46 52.98
C SER A 28 67.13 0.48 53.99
N GLU A 29 66.44 0.90 55.07
CA GLU A 29 66.89 1.89 56.07
C GLU A 29 68.32 1.71 56.62
N PRO A 30 68.86 0.50 56.90
CA PRO A 30 70.19 0.38 57.50
C PRO A 30 71.37 0.39 56.50
N LEU A 31 71.16 0.10 55.21
CA LEU A 31 72.25 -0.16 54.23
C LEU A 31 71.97 0.34 52.80
N GLY A 32 70.83 0.98 52.55
CA GLY A 32 70.38 1.37 51.20
C GLY A 32 69.73 0.23 50.41
N ALA A 33 69.10 0.57 49.27
CA ALA A 33 68.49 -0.43 48.39
C ALA A 33 69.58 -1.33 47.74
N PRO A 34 69.33 -2.65 47.56
CA PRO A 34 70.30 -3.55 46.97
C PRO A 34 70.58 -3.22 45.50
N ASP A 35 71.85 -3.14 45.12
CA ASP A 35 72.31 -2.96 43.75
C ASP A 35 72.88 -4.25 43.11
N ASP A 36 72.72 -5.37 43.81
CA ASP A 36 73.08 -6.71 43.34
C ASP A 36 72.26 -7.13 42.12
N LEU A 37 72.93 -7.81 41.19
CA LEU A 37 72.31 -8.38 40.01
C LEU A 37 71.87 -9.83 40.27
N ILE A 38 70.61 -10.01 40.62
CA ILE A 38 70.02 -11.31 40.95
C ILE A 38 69.34 -11.89 39.71
N GLY A 39 69.82 -13.05 39.26
CA GLY A 39 69.23 -13.74 38.11
C GLY A 39 69.18 -12.90 36.84
N GLY A 40 70.11 -11.95 36.66
CA GLY A 40 70.15 -11.07 35.50
C GLY A 40 69.45 -9.71 35.65
N TRP A 41 68.83 -9.46 36.80
CA TRP A 41 68.06 -8.26 37.12
C TRP A 41 68.63 -7.55 38.34
N ASN A 42 68.71 -6.22 38.29
CA ASN A 42 68.85 -5.42 39.49
C ASN A 42 67.44 -4.97 39.94
N LEU A 43 67.36 -4.35 41.12
CA LEU A 43 66.07 -3.95 41.69
C LEU A 43 65.30 -3.01 40.77
N LEU A 44 65.98 -2.07 40.09
CA LEU A 44 65.36 -1.13 39.15
C LEU A 44 64.83 -1.81 37.88
N HIS A 45 65.58 -2.75 37.31
CA HIS A 45 65.10 -3.56 36.19
C HIS A 45 63.81 -4.29 36.59
N TYR A 46 63.78 -4.91 37.77
CA TYR A 46 62.62 -5.67 38.22
C TYR A 46 61.41 -4.77 38.48
N SER A 47 61.62 -3.59 39.07
CA SER A 47 60.58 -2.56 39.22
C SER A 47 60.03 -2.08 37.87
N ALA A 48 60.88 -1.91 36.86
CA ALA A 48 60.48 -1.54 35.50
C ALA A 48 59.72 -2.67 34.77
N PHE A 49 60.06 -3.93 35.04
CA PHE A 49 59.34 -5.08 34.51
C PHE A 49 57.96 -5.29 35.14
N MET A 50 57.82 -4.97 36.43
CA MET A 50 56.54 -5.01 37.16
C MET A 50 55.71 -3.73 37.01
N GLY A 51 56.31 -2.64 36.50
CA GLY A 51 55.63 -1.36 36.29
C GLY A 51 55.42 -0.53 37.56
N ARG A 52 56.26 -0.67 38.57
CA ARG A 52 56.11 0.02 39.88
C ARG A 52 56.63 1.46 39.82
N ILE A 53 55.78 2.38 39.37
CA ILE A 53 56.15 3.78 39.12
C ILE A 53 56.63 4.48 40.40
N GLU A 54 55.91 4.30 41.51
CA GLU A 54 56.24 4.93 42.80
C GLU A 54 57.57 4.41 43.36
N ILE A 55 57.80 3.10 43.26
CA ILE A 55 59.08 2.49 43.65
C ILE A 55 60.22 2.96 42.74
N ILE A 56 60.00 3.13 41.42
CA ILE A 56 61.01 3.71 40.52
C ILE A 56 61.31 5.16 40.91
N GLY A 57 60.28 5.94 41.24
CA GLY A 57 60.43 7.30 41.74
C GLY A 57 61.22 7.33 43.04
N TRP A 58 60.93 6.44 43.99
CA TRP A 58 61.68 6.31 45.24
C TRP A 58 63.13 5.85 45.02
N LEU A 59 63.38 4.86 44.15
CA LEU A 59 64.74 4.43 43.83
C LEU A 59 65.59 5.57 43.22
N SER A 60 64.95 6.54 42.54
CA SER A 60 65.64 7.71 42.00
C SER A 60 66.17 8.68 43.07
N THR A 61 65.66 8.59 44.30
CA THR A 61 66.15 9.38 45.43
C THR A 61 67.21 8.65 46.25
N GLN A 62 67.47 7.38 45.97
CA GLN A 62 68.42 6.55 46.70
C GLN A 62 69.87 6.75 46.21
N PRO A 63 70.88 6.64 47.11
CA PRO A 63 72.29 6.83 46.74
C PRO A 63 72.80 5.81 45.71
N VAL A 64 72.15 4.64 45.61
CA VAL A 64 72.49 3.58 44.65
C VAL A 64 71.94 3.82 43.24
N TRP A 65 71.18 4.90 43.00
CA TRP A 65 70.51 5.18 41.72
C TRP A 65 71.44 5.13 40.51
N ASN A 66 72.61 5.77 40.60
CA ASN A 66 73.58 5.81 39.50
C ASN A 66 74.16 4.42 39.19
N SER A 67 74.31 3.55 40.21
CA SER A 67 74.70 2.15 40.04
C SER A 67 73.58 1.39 39.30
N LEU A 68 72.32 1.55 39.75
CA LEU A 68 71.17 0.84 39.21
C LEU A 68 70.84 1.21 37.75
N VAL A 69 70.98 2.49 37.37
CA VAL A 69 70.67 2.99 36.02
C VAL A 69 71.74 2.63 34.99
N SER A 70 73.01 2.59 35.41
CA SER A 70 74.15 2.34 34.50
C SER A 70 74.41 0.84 34.25
N GLN A 71 73.89 -0.04 35.10
CA GLN A 71 73.95 -1.48 34.89
C GLN A 71 72.96 -1.93 33.82
N ALA A 72 73.43 -2.76 32.87
CA ALA A 72 72.57 -3.38 31.87
C ALA A 72 72.12 -4.77 32.31
N SER A 73 70.89 -5.16 32.00
CA SER A 73 70.37 -6.49 32.32
C SER A 73 71.17 -7.60 31.60
N THR A 74 71.43 -8.70 32.30
CA THR A 74 72.04 -9.91 31.71
C THR A 74 71.00 -11.04 31.52
N GLN A 75 69.72 -10.75 31.74
CA GLN A 75 68.65 -11.72 31.54
C GLN A 75 68.49 -12.07 30.07
N LYS A 76 68.34 -13.36 29.75
CA LYS A 76 68.26 -13.88 28.36
C LYS A 76 67.29 -13.11 27.43
N THR A 77 66.16 -12.64 27.94
CA THR A 77 65.14 -11.91 27.16
C THR A 77 65.48 -10.42 26.95
N PHE A 78 66.32 -9.84 27.81
CA PHE A 78 66.63 -8.41 27.85
C PHE A 78 68.14 -8.13 27.92
N VAL A 79 68.98 -9.02 27.36
CA VAL A 79 70.44 -8.90 27.45
C VAL A 79 70.91 -7.57 26.86
N GLY A 80 71.61 -6.79 27.68
CA GLY A 80 72.15 -5.48 27.29
C GLY A 80 71.15 -4.32 27.37
N ALA A 81 69.91 -4.59 27.78
CA ALA A 81 68.86 -3.59 27.92
C ALA A 81 68.88 -2.92 29.31
N TYR A 82 68.55 -1.63 29.35
CA TYR A 82 68.35 -0.86 30.58
C TYR A 82 66.88 -0.86 31.00
N ALA A 83 66.59 -0.41 32.23
CA ALA A 83 65.25 -0.38 32.80
C ALA A 83 64.19 0.30 31.90
N VAL A 84 64.55 1.37 31.18
CA VAL A 84 63.65 2.08 30.24
C VAL A 84 63.18 1.21 29.07
N HIS A 85 64.06 0.37 28.54
CA HIS A 85 63.76 -0.56 27.44
C HIS A 85 62.81 -1.67 27.90
N ILE A 86 63.00 -2.13 29.14
CA ILE A 86 62.17 -3.17 29.74
C ILE A 86 60.77 -2.61 30.03
N ALA A 87 60.66 -1.40 30.60
CA ALA A 87 59.39 -0.73 30.83
C ALA A 87 58.61 -0.53 29.51
N ALA A 88 59.30 -0.11 28.44
CA ALA A 88 58.73 0.02 27.10
C ALA A 88 58.25 -1.33 26.54
N SER A 89 59.06 -2.39 26.64
CA SER A 89 58.70 -3.73 26.16
C SER A 89 57.52 -4.34 26.92
N CYS A 90 57.42 -4.09 28.23
CA CYS A 90 56.39 -4.63 29.12
C CYS A 90 55.08 -3.82 29.14
N GLY A 91 55.02 -2.71 28.42
CA GLY A 91 53.82 -1.87 28.30
C GLY A 91 53.55 -0.93 29.47
N HIS A 92 54.56 -0.70 30.31
CA HIS A 92 54.49 0.28 31.39
C HIS A 92 54.91 1.66 30.89
N LEU A 93 54.09 2.26 30.02
CA LEU A 93 54.40 3.51 29.31
C LEU A 93 54.61 4.71 30.26
N HIS A 94 53.89 4.76 31.39
CA HIS A 94 54.08 5.79 32.41
C HIS A 94 55.42 5.64 33.15
N ALA A 95 55.82 4.41 33.49
CA ALA A 95 57.14 4.13 34.07
C ALA A 95 58.26 4.43 33.07
N CYS A 96 58.06 4.08 31.80
CA CYS A 96 58.97 4.44 30.71
C CYS A 96 59.09 5.97 30.56
N GLY A 97 57.96 6.68 30.60
CA GLY A 97 57.90 8.14 30.58
C GLY A 97 58.66 8.78 31.75
N LEU A 98 58.46 8.27 32.96
CA LEU A 98 59.19 8.71 34.15
C LEU A 98 60.70 8.49 34.00
N LEU A 99 61.13 7.31 33.57
CA LEU A 99 62.54 6.98 33.35
C LEU A 99 63.19 7.88 32.29
N MET A 100 62.49 8.17 31.18
CA MET A 100 62.97 9.15 30.19
C MET A 100 63.08 10.55 30.77
N GLY A 101 62.12 10.98 31.60
CA GLY A 101 62.17 12.27 32.31
C GLY A 101 63.33 12.37 33.30
N LEU A 102 63.72 11.25 33.90
CA LEU A 102 64.88 11.13 34.80
C LEU A 102 66.24 11.02 34.05
N LYS A 103 66.25 11.17 32.72
CA LYS A 103 67.46 11.21 31.86
C LYS A 103 68.35 9.95 31.95
N VAL A 104 67.73 8.77 32.06
CA VAL A 104 68.46 7.49 31.99
C VAL A 104 69.03 7.23 30.58
N PRO A 105 70.04 6.34 30.42
CA PRO A 105 70.54 5.94 29.11
C PRO A 105 69.43 5.37 28.21
N LEU A 106 69.20 6.03 27.08
CA LEU A 106 68.14 5.67 26.11
C LEU A 106 68.60 4.67 25.07
N GLU A 107 69.90 4.46 24.89
CA GLU A 107 70.44 3.46 23.98
C GLU A 107 70.88 2.23 24.77
N ASP A 108 70.42 1.05 24.37
CA ASP A 108 70.94 -0.22 24.88
C ASP A 108 72.40 -0.43 24.44
N LYS A 109 73.05 -1.50 24.92
CA LYS A 109 74.43 -1.83 24.50
C LYS A 109 74.60 -2.13 22.99
N LYS A 110 73.52 -2.17 22.21
CA LYS A 110 73.48 -2.40 20.77
C LYS A 110 72.98 -1.16 20.00
N GLY A 111 72.80 -0.01 20.65
CA GLY A 111 72.32 1.24 20.03
C GLY A 111 70.82 1.27 19.73
N LYS A 112 70.02 0.39 20.34
CA LYS A 112 68.56 0.37 20.15
C LYS A 112 67.88 1.27 21.16
N LEU A 113 66.82 1.93 20.71
CA LEU A 113 66.00 2.83 21.53
C LEU A 113 64.85 2.07 22.22
N PRO A 114 64.20 2.67 23.24
CA PRO A 114 63.05 2.06 23.91
C PRO A 114 61.88 1.80 22.94
N ASP A 115 61.75 2.63 21.89
CA ASP A 115 60.76 2.49 20.84
C ASP A 115 60.95 1.18 20.05
N ASP A 116 62.19 0.71 19.84
CA ASP A 116 62.47 -0.55 19.14
C ASP A 116 62.11 -1.79 19.95
N TYR A 117 62.16 -1.67 21.28
CA TYR A 117 61.65 -2.68 22.21
C TYR A 117 60.11 -2.65 22.26
N ALA A 118 59.49 -1.46 22.22
CA ALA A 118 58.05 -1.29 22.16
C ALA A 118 57.42 -1.86 20.86
N LYS A 119 58.10 -1.74 19.71
CA LYS A 119 57.68 -2.38 18.43
C LYS A 119 57.51 -3.90 18.52
N LYS A 120 58.30 -4.55 19.38
CA LYS A 120 58.29 -6.00 19.61
C LYS A 120 57.42 -6.40 20.82
N SER A 121 56.73 -5.45 21.43
CA SER A 121 55.86 -5.72 22.57
C SER A 121 54.65 -6.56 22.17
N LYS A 122 54.20 -7.40 23.10
CA LYS A 122 52.96 -8.18 22.96
C LYS A 122 51.70 -7.30 22.98
N TYR A 123 51.76 -6.11 23.59
CA TYR A 123 50.61 -5.23 23.75
C TYR A 123 50.43 -4.30 22.55
N GLU A 124 49.19 -4.18 22.07
CA GLU A 124 48.86 -3.39 20.88
C GLU A 124 49.06 -1.89 21.08
N PHE A 125 48.54 -1.32 22.17
CA PHE A 125 48.70 0.10 22.51
C PHE A 125 50.17 0.55 22.64
N VAL A 126 51.09 -0.38 22.95
CA VAL A 126 52.53 -0.12 23.04
C VAL A 126 53.18 -0.09 21.67
N ARG A 127 52.74 -0.97 20.76
CA ARG A 127 53.15 -0.92 19.36
C ARG A 127 52.62 0.34 18.68
N GLU A 128 51.40 0.77 19.01
CA GLU A 128 50.83 2.05 18.58
C GLU A 128 51.64 3.24 19.12
N TRP A 129 51.99 3.23 20.40
CA TRP A 129 52.85 4.25 21.00
C TRP A 129 54.22 4.37 20.30
N ALA A 130 54.82 3.24 19.90
CA ALA A 130 56.06 3.23 19.12
C ALA A 130 55.85 3.69 17.67
N ALA A 131 54.71 3.36 17.07
CA ALA A 131 54.36 3.79 15.71
C ALA A 131 54.12 5.31 15.65
N ASP A 132 53.42 5.88 16.62
CA ASP A 132 53.15 7.32 16.73
C ASP A 132 54.44 8.15 16.81
N ARG A 133 55.45 7.65 17.52
CA ARG A 133 56.76 8.30 17.62
C ARG A 133 57.62 8.17 16.36
N ALA A 134 57.31 7.23 15.46
CA ALA A 134 58.03 6.98 14.21
C ALA A 134 57.44 7.71 12.98
N LYS A 135 56.16 8.11 13.04
CA LYS A 135 55.47 8.88 12.00
C LYS A 135 56.22 10.16 11.59
N PRO A 136 56.75 10.99 12.52
CA PRO A 136 57.39 12.26 12.18
C PRO A 136 58.69 12.10 11.37
N GLN A 137 59.53 11.11 11.73
CA GLN A 137 60.78 10.86 11.00
C GLN A 137 60.52 10.24 9.62
N ALA A 138 59.49 9.40 9.51
CA ALA A 138 59.05 8.87 8.22
C ALA A 138 58.55 9.98 7.29
N LEU A 139 57.75 10.92 7.80
CA LEU A 139 57.27 12.09 7.05
C LEU A 139 58.42 13.02 6.62
N LYS A 140 59.37 13.33 7.52
CA LYS A 140 60.58 14.10 7.15
C LYS A 140 61.33 13.44 6.00
N LYS A 141 61.49 12.12 6.02
CA LYS A 141 62.19 11.36 4.98
C LYS A 141 61.44 11.41 3.64
N THR A 142 60.11 11.32 3.64
CA THR A 142 59.31 11.43 2.42
C THR A 142 59.30 12.84 1.86
N VAL A 143 59.21 13.88 2.70
CA VAL A 143 59.30 15.29 2.30
C VAL A 143 60.67 15.60 1.69
N LYS A 144 61.78 15.18 2.32
CA LYS A 144 63.13 15.34 1.72
C LYS A 144 63.27 14.62 0.38
N LYS A 145 62.64 13.45 0.25
CA LYS A 145 62.62 12.69 -1.02
C LYS A 145 61.76 13.39 -2.09
N LEU A 146 60.71 14.12 -1.71
CA LEU A 146 59.95 14.97 -2.63
C LEU A 146 60.83 16.11 -3.13
N LEU A 147 61.44 16.87 -2.22
CA LEU A 147 62.27 18.03 -2.56
C LEU A 147 63.38 17.67 -3.54
N ARG A 148 64.08 16.55 -3.29
CA ARG A 148 65.11 16.05 -4.20
C ARG A 148 64.56 15.70 -5.59
N GLN A 149 63.35 15.14 -5.69
CA GLN A 149 62.74 14.83 -7.00
C GLN A 149 62.34 16.07 -7.79
N VAL A 150 61.97 17.15 -7.08
CA VAL A 150 61.66 18.45 -7.68
C VAL A 150 62.95 19.12 -8.16
N GLU A 151 64.02 19.10 -7.36
CA GLU A 151 65.35 19.59 -7.74
C GLU A 151 65.94 18.83 -8.94
N GLU A 152 65.72 17.51 -9.02
CA GLU A 152 66.11 16.66 -10.15
C GLU A 152 65.24 16.87 -11.41
N GLN A 153 64.27 17.80 -11.40
CA GLN A 153 63.35 18.11 -12.51
C GLN A 153 62.70 16.87 -13.15
N LYS A 154 62.24 15.92 -12.32
CA LYS A 154 61.49 14.76 -12.82
C LYS A 154 60.18 15.18 -13.48
N SER A 155 59.64 14.29 -14.33
CA SER A 155 58.38 14.57 -15.04
C SER A 155 57.24 14.93 -14.09
N VAL A 156 56.39 15.88 -14.49
CA VAL A 156 55.25 16.37 -13.71
C VAL A 156 54.34 15.22 -13.23
N SER A 157 54.08 14.23 -14.08
CA SER A 157 53.24 13.06 -13.72
C SER A 157 53.87 12.18 -12.63
N GLN A 158 55.20 12.00 -12.64
CA GLN A 158 55.89 11.24 -11.59
C GLN A 158 55.83 11.96 -10.24
N ILE A 159 56.00 13.29 -10.24
CA ILE A 159 55.92 14.09 -9.02
C ILE A 159 54.48 14.10 -8.49
N LYS A 160 53.47 14.29 -9.35
CA LYS A 160 52.04 14.19 -8.97
C LYS A 160 51.72 12.84 -8.33
N HIS A 161 52.10 11.74 -8.98
CA HIS A 161 51.88 10.39 -8.45
C HIS A 161 52.61 10.16 -7.11
N PHE A 162 53.83 10.68 -6.97
CA PHE A 162 54.57 10.59 -5.70
C PHE A 162 53.88 11.37 -4.58
N ILE A 163 53.43 12.60 -4.83
CA ILE A 163 52.73 13.42 -3.83
C ILE A 163 51.42 12.74 -3.40
N ILE A 164 50.64 12.20 -4.34
CA ILE A 164 49.39 11.48 -4.05
C ILE A 164 49.66 10.22 -3.22
N SER A 165 50.57 9.36 -3.66
CA SER A 165 50.86 8.08 -2.98
C SER A 165 51.52 8.23 -1.61
N SER A 166 52.38 9.24 -1.44
CA SER A 166 53.11 9.46 -0.19
C SER A 166 52.37 10.32 0.83
N LYS A 167 51.31 11.03 0.42
CA LYS A 167 50.55 11.99 1.26
C LYS A 167 51.45 12.99 2.00
N CYS A 168 52.61 13.33 1.43
CA CYS A 168 53.61 14.15 2.12
C CYS A 168 53.24 15.64 2.21
N LEU A 169 52.33 16.12 1.36
CA LEU A 169 51.76 17.47 1.39
C LEU A 169 50.29 17.47 1.84
N ASP A 170 49.86 16.44 2.55
CA ASP A 170 48.48 16.31 3.07
C ASP A 170 48.42 16.80 4.52
N ILE A 171 47.52 17.74 4.81
CA ILE A 171 47.43 18.41 6.13
C ILE A 171 47.18 17.37 7.24
N ASP A 172 46.29 16.40 6.97
CA ASP A 172 45.94 15.37 7.94
C ASP A 172 47.14 14.51 8.35
N ASN A 173 48.10 14.32 7.44
CA ASN A 173 49.32 13.56 7.73
C ASN A 173 50.26 14.35 8.66
N TRP A 174 50.36 15.68 8.48
CA TRP A 174 51.11 16.57 9.38
C TRP A 174 50.43 16.69 10.75
N CYS A 175 49.10 16.85 10.78
CA CYS A 175 48.29 16.82 12.01
C CYS A 175 48.42 15.48 12.75
N SER A 176 48.46 14.35 12.04
CA SER A 176 48.67 13.02 12.65
C SER A 176 50.04 12.85 13.31
N CYS A 177 51.00 13.68 12.90
CA CYS A 177 52.31 13.77 13.51
C CYS A 177 52.33 14.74 14.73
N LYS A 178 51.21 15.41 15.04
CA LYS A 178 51.04 16.45 16.09
C LYS A 178 51.61 17.83 15.75
N TRP A 179 51.77 18.14 14.46
CA TRP A 179 52.04 19.49 13.98
C TRP A 179 50.74 20.11 13.50
N TYR A 180 50.30 21.18 14.17
CA TYR A 180 48.99 21.78 13.95
C TYR A 180 49.05 23.19 13.37
N SER A 181 50.25 23.70 13.08
CA SER A 181 50.45 25.02 12.48
C SER A 181 51.32 24.95 11.22
N PHE A 182 50.97 25.79 10.25
CA PHE A 182 51.64 25.92 8.95
C PHE A 182 53.13 26.29 9.05
N ASP A 183 53.50 27.06 10.07
CA ASP A 183 54.85 27.58 10.29
C ASP A 183 55.66 26.76 11.32
N GLU A 184 55.05 25.73 11.91
CA GLU A 184 55.70 24.90 12.91
C GLU A 184 56.71 23.93 12.26
N GLU A 185 57.96 23.94 12.75
CA GLU A 185 59.04 23.12 12.17
C GLU A 185 58.93 21.64 12.58
N LEU A 186 58.73 20.76 11.60
CA LEU A 186 58.89 19.32 11.74
C LEU A 186 60.36 18.99 11.56
N LEU A 187 61.11 18.90 12.67
CA LEU A 187 62.52 18.52 12.65
C LEU A 187 63.27 19.32 11.56
N ASP A 188 63.35 20.64 11.69
CA ASP A 188 64.06 21.58 10.78
C ASP A 188 63.41 21.84 9.40
N ILE A 189 62.17 21.38 9.14
CA ILE A 189 61.44 21.70 7.91
C ILE A 189 60.00 22.08 8.26
N SER A 190 59.57 23.30 7.95
CA SER A 190 58.16 23.69 8.06
C SER A 190 57.35 23.24 6.83
N PHE A 191 56.02 23.17 6.97
CA PHE A 191 55.14 22.91 5.83
C PHE A 191 55.28 24.02 4.78
N ARG A 192 55.44 25.28 5.22
CA ARG A 192 55.76 26.43 4.35
C ARG A 192 57.02 26.19 3.52
N ASP A 193 58.13 25.80 4.14
CA ASP A 193 59.41 25.62 3.44
C ASP A 193 59.32 24.50 2.40
N ALA A 194 58.62 23.42 2.73
CA ALA A 194 58.36 22.32 1.81
C ALA A 194 57.52 22.80 0.61
N LEU A 195 56.46 23.57 0.86
CA LEU A 195 55.57 24.12 -0.18
C LEU A 195 56.30 25.12 -1.10
N HIS A 196 57.00 26.09 -0.51
CA HIS A 196 57.75 27.12 -1.23
C HIS A 196 58.83 26.49 -2.11
N SER A 197 59.60 25.54 -1.56
CA SER A 197 60.66 24.85 -2.31
C SER A 197 60.10 24.01 -3.46
N CYS A 198 58.95 23.35 -3.26
CA CYS A 198 58.28 22.61 -4.32
C CYS A 198 57.79 23.52 -5.45
N CYS A 199 57.22 24.69 -5.15
CA CYS A 199 56.66 25.60 -6.15
C CYS A 199 57.73 26.44 -6.88
N LYS A 200 58.79 26.84 -6.17
CA LYS A 200 59.91 27.59 -6.75
C LYS A 200 60.67 26.81 -7.82
N HIS A 201 60.89 25.51 -7.61
CA HIS A 201 61.69 24.66 -8.49
C HIS A 201 60.87 23.84 -9.50
N SER A 202 59.55 24.00 -9.53
CA SER A 202 58.65 23.30 -10.45
C SER A 202 58.18 24.15 -11.61
N ASP A 203 57.66 23.49 -12.65
CA ASP A 203 56.98 24.11 -13.78
C ASP A 203 55.63 24.74 -13.34
N ILE A 204 55.16 25.74 -14.10
CA ILE A 204 53.92 26.48 -13.83
C ILE A 204 52.71 25.55 -13.70
N GLU A 205 52.65 24.46 -14.48
CA GLU A 205 51.56 23.49 -14.42
C GLU A 205 51.57 22.65 -13.13
N LEU A 206 52.75 22.35 -12.59
CA LEU A 206 52.87 21.66 -11.30
C LEU A 206 52.62 22.62 -10.13
N ALA A 207 53.11 23.86 -10.22
CA ALA A 207 52.86 24.90 -9.23
C ALA A 207 51.35 25.25 -9.14
N LYS A 208 50.67 25.42 -10.29
CA LYS A 208 49.21 25.55 -10.38
C LYS A 208 48.52 24.39 -9.70
N TRP A 209 48.89 23.15 -10.04
CA TRP A 209 48.27 21.95 -9.48
C TRP A 209 48.45 21.84 -7.95
N ILE A 210 49.64 22.12 -7.41
CA ILE A 210 49.90 22.09 -5.96
C ILE A 210 49.10 23.20 -5.26
N CYS A 211 49.12 24.42 -5.78
CA CYS A 211 48.39 25.55 -5.20
C CYS A 211 46.87 25.32 -5.25
N PHE A 212 46.32 24.79 -6.34
CA PHE A 212 44.90 24.44 -6.44
C PHE A 212 44.51 23.39 -5.41
N ARG A 213 45.33 22.33 -5.28
CA ARG A 213 45.06 21.25 -4.34
C ARG A 213 44.98 21.77 -2.91
N LEU A 214 45.87 22.67 -2.50
CA LEU A 214 45.91 23.21 -1.13
C LEU A 214 44.88 24.32 -0.88
N TYR A 215 44.65 25.22 -1.84
CA TYR A 215 43.66 26.29 -1.71
C TYR A 215 42.26 25.75 -1.42
N PHE A 216 41.84 24.72 -2.19
CA PHE A 216 40.52 24.12 -2.01
C PHE A 216 40.48 23.06 -0.90
N SER A 217 41.57 22.74 -0.18
CA SER A 217 41.57 21.76 0.93
C SER A 217 41.14 22.36 2.26
N ARG A 218 41.03 23.70 2.35
CA ARG A 218 40.77 24.45 3.58
C ARG A 218 39.30 24.48 4.02
N MET A 219 38.36 23.91 3.25
CA MET A 219 36.91 23.94 3.52
C MET A 219 36.44 22.82 4.48
N GLY A 220 37.24 22.50 5.51
CA GLY A 220 36.96 21.46 6.51
C GLY A 220 37.68 21.74 7.83
N TYR A 221 37.64 20.80 8.78
CA TYR A 221 38.16 20.89 10.17
C TYR A 221 39.63 21.37 10.34
N ALA A 222 40.37 21.60 9.26
CA ALA A 222 41.76 22.09 9.22
C ALA A 222 41.89 23.64 9.22
N GLY A 223 40.83 24.40 9.47
CA GLY A 223 40.88 25.88 9.53
C GLY A 223 41.98 26.42 10.47
N ASN A 224 42.27 25.70 11.55
CA ASN A 224 43.31 26.06 12.54
C ASN A 224 44.74 25.87 12.01
N PHE A 225 44.97 25.01 11.01
CA PHE A 225 46.32 24.71 10.50
C PHE A 225 46.93 25.89 9.75
N TRP A 226 46.08 26.60 9.00
CA TRP A 226 46.46 27.73 8.16
C TRP A 226 46.43 29.08 8.89
N ASP A 227 45.99 29.12 10.15
CA ASP A 227 45.81 30.36 10.89
C ASP A 227 47.16 30.83 11.47
N ARG A 228 47.64 31.96 10.96
CA ARG A 228 48.98 32.49 11.25
C ARG A 228 49.06 33.20 12.61
N ASP A 229 47.91 33.54 13.20
CA ASP A 229 47.77 34.11 14.55
C ASP A 229 46.28 34.16 14.91
N ARG A 230 45.85 33.44 15.96
CA ARG A 230 44.48 33.56 16.50
C ARG A 230 44.07 35.00 16.83
N ASP A 231 45.04 35.89 17.06
CA ASP A 231 44.85 37.30 17.42
C ASP A 231 44.64 38.26 16.21
N ARG A 232 44.79 37.80 14.96
CA ARG A 232 44.44 38.60 13.78
C ARG A 232 42.97 38.48 13.37
N ASN A 233 42.20 37.57 13.96
CA ASN A 233 40.80 37.35 13.57
C ASN A 233 39.88 38.56 13.79
N ASP A 234 40.26 39.52 14.65
CA ASP A 234 39.51 40.79 14.81
C ASP A 234 39.88 41.87 13.77
N ARG A 235 40.97 41.71 12.99
CA ARG A 235 41.37 42.65 11.92
C ARG A 235 41.27 42.05 10.51
N ALA A 236 41.40 40.74 10.35
CA ALA A 236 41.40 40.07 9.04
C ALA A 236 40.00 40.00 8.38
N GLN A 237 38.91 40.12 9.14
CA GLN A 237 37.57 40.28 8.55
C GLN A 237 37.38 41.62 7.80
N ASN A 238 38.27 42.61 7.99
CA ASN A 238 38.15 43.94 7.38
C ASN A 238 39.01 44.13 6.11
N ASP A 239 39.91 43.20 5.76
CA ASP A 239 40.83 43.32 4.59
C ASP A 239 40.54 42.30 3.47
N GLU A 240 39.48 41.47 3.57
CA GLU A 240 39.05 40.62 2.45
C GLU A 240 38.54 41.50 1.30
N LYS A 241 39.32 41.60 0.22
CA LYS A 241 38.88 42.29 -0.99
C LYS A 241 37.85 41.41 -1.70
N LEU A 242 36.58 41.75 -1.51
CA LEU A 242 35.46 41.19 -2.27
C LEU A 242 35.42 41.83 -3.67
N LEU A 243 35.59 41.01 -4.70
CA LEU A 243 35.43 41.41 -6.08
C LEU A 243 33.95 41.44 -6.42
N SER A 244 33.47 42.60 -6.87
CA SER A 244 32.10 42.78 -7.33
C SER A 244 31.88 42.11 -8.69
N ARG A 245 30.63 41.95 -9.09
CA ARG A 245 30.26 41.42 -10.41
C ARG A 245 30.98 42.13 -11.57
N ASP A 246 31.11 43.46 -11.52
CA ASP A 246 31.77 44.24 -12.56
C ASP A 246 33.28 44.02 -12.59
N ASP A 247 33.90 43.81 -11.43
CA ASP A 247 35.31 43.44 -11.31
C ASP A 247 35.57 42.06 -11.89
N LEU A 248 34.68 41.09 -11.63
CA LEU A 248 34.78 39.73 -12.16
C LEU A 248 34.60 39.68 -13.68
N VAL A 249 33.69 40.49 -14.24
CA VAL A 249 33.49 40.61 -15.70
C VAL A 249 34.71 41.27 -16.35
N SER A 250 35.27 42.30 -15.74
CA SER A 250 36.49 42.97 -16.24
C SER A 250 37.67 42.00 -16.26
N PHE A 251 37.88 41.28 -15.15
CA PHE A 251 38.88 40.22 -15.03
C PHE A 251 38.72 39.14 -16.12
N ALA A 252 37.49 38.68 -16.34
CA ALA A 252 37.20 37.65 -17.34
C ALA A 252 37.53 38.12 -18.77
N ARG A 253 37.20 39.37 -19.12
CA ARG A 253 37.52 39.96 -20.43
C ARG A 253 39.02 40.13 -20.65
N GLU A 254 39.73 40.60 -19.63
CA GLU A 254 41.20 40.77 -19.69
C GLU A 254 41.92 39.44 -19.94
N ARG A 255 41.34 38.32 -19.50
CA ARG A 255 41.90 36.97 -19.65
C ARG A 255 41.33 36.16 -20.81
N GLY A 256 40.36 36.71 -21.55
CA GLY A 256 39.73 36.01 -22.69
C GLY A 256 38.78 34.87 -22.27
N TYR A 257 38.15 34.98 -21.11
CA TYR A 257 37.19 34.02 -20.56
C TYR A 257 35.76 34.37 -20.98
N ASP A 258 35.49 34.29 -22.28
CA ASP A 258 34.19 34.68 -22.87
C ASP A 258 33.02 33.84 -22.30
N ASP A 259 33.26 32.57 -22.00
CA ASP A 259 32.31 31.65 -21.36
C ASP A 259 31.84 32.14 -19.98
N LEU A 260 32.76 32.70 -19.20
CA LEU A 260 32.51 33.21 -17.86
C LEU A 260 31.82 34.58 -17.89
N VAL A 261 32.15 35.42 -18.89
CA VAL A 261 31.46 36.69 -19.13
C VAL A 261 29.98 36.45 -19.42
N ASP A 262 29.67 35.54 -20.34
CA ASP A 262 28.28 35.21 -20.72
C ASP A 262 27.48 34.67 -19.53
N GLN A 263 28.09 33.80 -18.71
CA GLN A 263 27.44 33.24 -17.53
C GLN A 263 27.16 34.31 -16.46
N ILE A 264 28.14 35.14 -16.10
CA ILE A 264 28.00 36.16 -15.03
C ILE A 264 27.07 37.30 -15.45
N GLN A 265 27.07 37.67 -16.74
CA GLN A 265 26.17 38.69 -17.28
C GLN A 265 24.71 38.22 -17.32
N GLY A 266 24.47 36.93 -17.16
CA GLY A 266 23.14 36.34 -17.01
C GLY A 266 22.31 36.99 -15.90
N LYS A 267 20.99 37.02 -16.10
CA LYS A 267 19.99 37.65 -15.21
C LYS A 267 19.97 37.10 -13.78
N TRP A 268 20.52 35.91 -13.56
CA TRP A 268 20.47 35.15 -12.30
C TRP A 268 21.64 35.39 -11.35
N PHE A 269 22.72 36.04 -11.80
CA PHE A 269 23.98 36.15 -11.05
C PHE A 269 24.32 37.62 -10.70
N LYS A 270 23.30 38.43 -10.43
CA LYS A 270 23.47 39.86 -10.13
C LYS A 270 24.29 40.13 -8.86
N ASP A 271 24.16 39.25 -7.88
CA ASP A 271 24.78 39.38 -6.55
C ASP A 271 26.00 38.47 -6.37
N ILE A 272 26.60 37.98 -7.46
CA ILE A 272 27.78 37.12 -7.36
C ILE A 272 29.00 37.93 -6.93
N SER A 273 29.68 37.47 -5.88
CA SER A 273 30.90 38.07 -5.36
C SER A 273 31.89 36.96 -5.00
N CYS A 274 33.17 37.16 -5.32
CA CYS A 274 34.24 36.26 -4.92
C CYS A 274 35.30 37.04 -4.15
N SER A 275 35.85 36.43 -3.11
CA SER A 275 37.02 36.94 -2.41
C SER A 275 38.25 36.81 -3.30
N ASP A 276 39.12 37.81 -3.33
CA ASP A 276 40.41 37.69 -4.01
C ASP A 276 41.30 36.62 -3.32
N PRO A 277 41.77 35.58 -4.05
CA PRO A 277 42.63 34.55 -3.49
C PRO A 277 43.90 35.07 -2.82
N LEU A 278 44.40 36.25 -3.22
CA LEU A 278 45.57 36.88 -2.61
C LEU A 278 45.32 37.48 -1.23
N THR A 279 44.13 38.04 -0.99
CA THR A 279 43.78 38.65 0.31
C THR A 279 43.20 37.63 1.26
N ARG A 280 42.58 36.58 0.73
CA ARG A 280 41.95 35.52 1.51
C ARG A 280 42.94 34.46 1.99
N ASP A 281 44.01 34.20 1.25
CA ASP A 281 44.91 33.09 1.56
C ASP A 281 46.40 33.43 1.44
N SER A 282 47.14 33.15 2.52
CA SER A 282 48.60 33.26 2.53
C SER A 282 49.29 32.13 1.77
N ILE A 283 48.56 31.09 1.32
CA ILE A 283 49.12 29.98 0.52
C ILE A 283 49.83 30.48 -0.74
N LEU A 284 49.23 31.41 -1.50
CA LEU A 284 49.81 31.89 -2.75
C LEU A 284 51.10 32.69 -2.51
N GLU A 285 51.08 33.59 -1.54
CA GLU A 285 52.27 34.34 -1.09
C GLU A 285 53.36 33.40 -0.58
N SER A 286 52.98 32.36 0.17
CA SER A 286 53.91 31.41 0.77
C SER A 286 54.49 30.42 -0.24
N ALA A 287 53.72 30.02 -1.25
CA ALA A 287 54.15 29.07 -2.27
C ALA A 287 55.02 29.72 -3.34
N LEU A 288 54.66 30.91 -3.81
CA LEU A 288 55.28 31.55 -4.97
C LEU A 288 55.99 32.88 -4.64
N GLY A 289 55.73 33.52 -3.50
CA GLY A 289 56.38 34.78 -3.14
C GLY A 289 56.12 35.88 -4.18
N GLY A 290 57.14 36.64 -4.57
CA GLY A 290 57.02 37.68 -5.61
C GLY A 290 57.14 37.18 -7.06
N ASP A 291 56.95 35.89 -7.31
CA ASP A 291 57.11 35.28 -8.63
C ASP A 291 56.02 35.75 -9.62
N GLU A 292 56.40 36.09 -10.85
CA GLU A 292 55.49 36.54 -11.92
C GLU A 292 54.39 35.50 -12.20
N ARG A 293 54.69 34.20 -12.02
CA ARG A 293 53.73 33.09 -12.18
C ARG A 293 52.56 33.15 -11.21
N MET A 294 52.69 33.88 -10.09
CA MET A 294 51.60 34.10 -9.13
C MET A 294 50.37 34.69 -9.81
N VAL A 295 50.57 35.60 -10.79
CA VAL A 295 49.48 36.28 -11.49
C VAL A 295 48.63 35.29 -12.28
N ASP A 296 49.25 34.27 -12.87
CA ASP A 296 48.56 33.21 -13.62
C ASP A 296 47.95 32.14 -12.70
N VAL A 297 48.61 31.77 -11.61
CA VAL A 297 48.04 30.84 -10.62
C VAL A 297 46.83 31.46 -9.92
N ARG A 298 46.90 32.74 -9.54
CA ARG A 298 45.78 33.50 -8.97
C ARG A 298 44.61 33.56 -9.94
N ALA A 299 44.87 33.87 -11.21
CA ALA A 299 43.81 33.97 -12.22
C ALA A 299 43.05 32.63 -12.38
N ALA A 300 43.78 31.52 -12.39
CA ALA A 300 43.15 30.21 -12.50
C ALA A 300 42.36 29.81 -11.23
N ILE A 301 42.87 30.11 -10.03
CA ILE A 301 42.11 29.88 -8.78
C ILE A 301 40.83 30.72 -8.77
N LEU A 302 40.94 32.01 -9.13
CA LEU A 302 39.82 32.92 -9.15
C LEU A 302 38.76 32.47 -10.17
N ARG A 303 39.16 31.99 -11.36
CA ARG A 303 38.24 31.40 -12.35
C ARG A 303 37.46 30.21 -11.79
N ILE A 304 38.13 29.26 -11.12
CA ILE A 304 37.46 28.12 -10.48
C ILE A 304 36.50 28.58 -9.38
N ASP A 305 36.90 29.52 -8.52
CA ASP A 305 36.05 30.03 -7.43
C ASP A 305 34.78 30.71 -7.97
N ILE A 306 34.91 31.47 -9.06
CA ILE A 306 33.77 32.07 -9.77
C ILE A 306 32.85 30.98 -10.33
N LEU A 307 33.38 29.98 -11.04
CA LEU A 307 32.58 28.89 -11.61
C LEU A 307 31.88 28.06 -10.51
N VAL A 308 32.53 27.83 -9.37
CA VAL A 308 31.93 27.17 -8.20
C VAL A 308 30.78 28.02 -7.65
N ASN A 309 30.94 29.34 -7.56
CA ASN A 309 29.86 30.24 -7.12
C ASN A 309 28.71 30.33 -8.15
N VAL A 310 29.00 30.28 -9.46
CA VAL A 310 27.98 30.16 -10.51
C VAL A 310 27.22 28.84 -10.35
N ALA A 311 27.90 27.72 -10.09
CA ALA A 311 27.28 26.42 -9.83
C ALA A 311 26.40 26.45 -8.56
N LYS A 312 26.86 27.06 -7.47
CA LYS A 312 26.08 27.22 -6.22
C LYS A 312 24.85 28.09 -6.41
N SER A 313 25.00 29.25 -7.04
CA SER A 313 23.91 30.21 -7.27
C SER A 313 22.87 29.66 -8.25
N SER A 314 23.30 28.98 -9.32
CA SER A 314 22.38 28.28 -10.24
C SER A 314 21.61 27.17 -9.52
N PHE A 315 22.26 26.41 -8.64
CA PHE A 315 21.60 25.38 -7.83
C PHE A 315 20.53 25.97 -6.89
N SER A 316 20.81 27.12 -6.27
CA SER A 316 19.83 27.86 -5.45
C SER A 316 18.64 28.36 -6.29
N ALA A 317 18.92 28.94 -7.46
CA ALA A 317 17.88 29.42 -8.37
C ALA A 317 17.00 28.29 -8.94
N ILE A 318 17.57 27.11 -9.24
CA ILE A 318 16.82 25.91 -9.64
C ILE A 318 15.82 25.51 -8.54
N LYS A 319 16.26 25.46 -7.28
CA LYS A 319 15.36 25.14 -6.15
C LYS A 319 14.21 26.13 -6.05
N ASP A 320 14.51 27.41 -6.23
CA ASP A 320 13.53 28.48 -6.15
C ASP A 320 12.48 28.41 -7.28
N ILE A 321 12.90 28.14 -8.52
CA ILE A 321 11.98 27.92 -9.66
C ILE A 321 11.04 26.75 -9.38
N LEU A 322 11.57 25.63 -8.88
CA LEU A 322 10.77 24.45 -8.56
C LEU A 322 9.78 24.70 -7.43
N GLN A 323 10.13 25.56 -6.46
CA GLN A 323 9.24 25.95 -5.36
C GLN A 323 8.12 26.91 -5.78
N ARG A 324 8.40 27.84 -6.71
CA ARG A 324 7.43 28.86 -7.13
C ARG A 324 6.61 28.49 -8.38
N GLY A 325 6.95 27.41 -9.06
CA GLY A 325 6.30 27.03 -10.33
C GLY A 325 6.73 27.92 -11.50
N GLY A 326 8.04 28.16 -11.67
CA GLY A 326 8.56 28.99 -12.76
C GLY A 326 8.45 28.36 -14.16
N ARG A 327 9.00 29.04 -15.19
CA ARG A 327 8.94 28.56 -16.58
C ARG A 327 9.94 27.44 -16.85
N VAL A 328 9.56 26.48 -17.69
CA VAL A 328 10.43 25.37 -18.13
C VAL A 328 11.69 25.87 -18.83
N ASP A 329 11.58 26.91 -19.66
CA ASP A 329 12.72 27.49 -20.38
C ASP A 329 13.79 28.04 -19.42
N GLU A 330 13.36 28.66 -18.32
CA GLU A 330 14.25 29.21 -17.29
C GLU A 330 14.96 28.11 -16.50
N LEU A 331 14.24 27.02 -16.19
CA LEU A 331 14.82 25.84 -15.55
C LEU A 331 15.85 25.16 -16.46
N GLY A 332 15.54 25.00 -17.75
CA GLY A 332 16.44 24.41 -18.74
C GLY A 332 17.71 25.25 -18.94
N GLU A 333 17.56 26.57 -19.02
CA GLU A 333 18.70 27.51 -19.09
C GLU A 333 19.63 27.34 -17.88
N LEU A 334 19.08 27.32 -16.65
CA LEU A 334 19.87 27.19 -15.43
C LEU A 334 20.54 25.82 -15.28
N LEU A 335 19.88 24.73 -15.68
CA LEU A 335 20.48 23.40 -15.68
C LEU A 335 21.68 23.33 -16.63
N ARG A 336 21.57 23.95 -17.81
CA ARG A 336 22.67 24.05 -18.77
C ARG A 336 23.85 24.86 -18.21
N ILE A 337 23.57 26.01 -17.59
CA ILE A 337 24.60 26.84 -16.94
C ILE A 337 25.28 26.07 -15.81
N ASN A 338 24.51 25.38 -14.97
CA ASN A 338 25.04 24.57 -13.88
C ASN A 338 25.93 23.43 -14.40
N ALA A 339 25.48 22.70 -15.43
CA ALA A 339 26.25 21.62 -16.04
C ALA A 339 27.55 22.13 -16.66
N SER A 340 27.48 23.23 -17.43
CA SER A 340 28.64 23.85 -18.06
C SER A 340 29.66 24.37 -17.03
N ALA A 341 29.22 25.05 -15.98
CA ALA A 341 30.10 25.52 -14.92
C ALA A 341 30.80 24.36 -14.18
N ARG A 342 30.06 23.26 -13.93
CA ARG A 342 30.62 22.06 -13.29
C ARG A 342 31.63 21.36 -14.19
N GLU A 343 31.33 21.20 -15.48
CA GLU A 343 32.25 20.59 -16.45
C GLU A 343 33.54 21.41 -16.61
N ALA A 344 33.43 22.74 -16.66
CA ALA A 344 34.58 23.65 -16.69
C ALA A 344 35.45 23.48 -15.43
N VAL A 345 34.83 23.44 -14.25
CA VAL A 345 35.54 23.21 -12.97
C VAL A 345 36.23 21.83 -12.94
N MET A 346 35.56 20.78 -13.41
CA MET A 346 36.13 19.43 -13.49
C MET A 346 37.32 19.37 -14.44
N THR A 347 37.23 20.05 -15.59
CA THR A 347 38.29 20.13 -16.59
C THR A 347 39.52 20.85 -16.04
N GLU A 348 39.32 21.93 -15.29
CA GLU A 348 40.42 22.71 -14.68
C GLU A 348 41.03 22.02 -13.46
N MET A 349 40.25 21.23 -12.71
CA MET A 349 40.76 20.47 -11.57
C MET A 349 41.53 19.20 -11.95
N GLY A 350 41.29 18.60 -13.13
CA GLY A 350 42.02 17.42 -13.62
C GLY A 350 41.93 16.22 -12.66
N ASP A 351 43.07 15.59 -12.35
CA ASP A 351 43.18 14.37 -11.50
C ASP A 351 42.97 14.61 -9.99
N ILE A 352 42.55 15.81 -9.57
CA ILE A 352 42.35 16.11 -8.15
C ILE A 352 41.07 15.41 -7.67
N SER A 353 41.22 14.41 -6.78
CA SER A 353 40.08 13.72 -6.17
C SER A 353 39.19 14.70 -5.38
N ILE A 354 37.95 14.86 -5.83
CA ILE A 354 36.93 15.71 -5.19
C ILE A 354 36.26 14.97 -4.01
N ASP A 355 36.41 13.64 -3.93
CA ASP A 355 35.75 12.77 -2.95
C ASP A 355 36.23 12.98 -1.50
N GLU A 356 37.42 13.57 -1.29
CA GLU A 356 37.96 13.83 0.05
C GLU A 356 37.42 15.14 0.70
N ARG A 357 36.47 15.86 0.08
CA ARG A 357 36.09 17.24 0.50
C ARG A 357 34.58 17.47 0.52
N HIS A 358 33.99 17.56 1.71
CA HIS A 358 32.53 17.63 1.89
C HIS A 358 31.84 18.87 1.26
N ASP A 359 32.46 20.05 1.27
CA ASP A 359 31.79 21.29 0.82
C ASP A 359 31.86 21.56 -0.69
N LEU A 360 33.02 21.34 -1.34
CA LEU A 360 33.15 21.43 -2.80
C LEU A 360 32.41 20.28 -3.48
N SER A 361 32.52 19.06 -2.94
CA SER A 361 31.81 17.91 -3.50
C SER A 361 30.30 18.12 -3.47
N TYR A 362 29.74 18.72 -2.40
CA TYR A 362 28.31 19.00 -2.30
C TYR A 362 27.85 20.03 -3.34
N SER A 363 28.63 21.07 -3.56
CA SER A 363 28.31 22.19 -4.46
C SER A 363 28.44 21.83 -5.95
N LEU A 364 29.32 20.87 -6.27
CA LEU A 364 29.57 20.39 -7.63
C LEU A 364 28.81 19.11 -7.97
N ARG A 365 27.90 18.63 -7.11
CA ARG A 365 27.02 17.50 -7.47
C ARG A 365 25.98 17.94 -8.50
N PRO A 366 25.60 17.05 -9.43
CA PRO A 366 24.46 17.32 -10.29
C PRO A 366 23.20 17.54 -9.45
N PHE A 367 22.32 18.39 -9.96
CA PHE A 367 20.97 18.45 -9.42
C PHE A 367 20.26 17.13 -9.74
N GLU A 368 19.77 16.48 -8.69
CA GLU A 368 19.01 15.24 -8.77
C GLU A 368 17.66 15.44 -8.11
N MET A 369 16.64 14.72 -8.57
CA MET A 369 15.29 14.79 -7.98
C MET A 369 15.19 14.26 -6.55
N THR A 370 16.24 13.59 -6.07
CA THR A 370 16.42 13.14 -4.68
C THR A 370 16.69 14.31 -3.72
N LYS A 371 17.09 15.48 -4.22
CA LYS A 371 17.50 16.62 -3.41
C LYS A 371 16.30 17.26 -2.69
N ARG A 372 16.57 17.67 -1.46
CA ARG A 372 15.60 18.31 -0.57
C ARG A 372 15.52 19.82 -0.85
N LEU A 373 14.30 20.34 -0.87
CA LEU A 373 13.97 21.75 -0.94
C LEU A 373 13.74 22.25 0.50
N SER A 374 14.54 23.20 0.96
CA SER A 374 14.30 23.88 2.24
C SER A 374 13.17 24.88 2.02
N GLN A 375 12.01 24.68 2.67
CA GLN A 375 10.88 25.59 2.50
C GLN A 375 10.45 26.18 3.85
N GLN A 376 10.54 27.51 3.95
CA GLN A 376 9.93 28.32 5.00
C GLN A 376 8.62 28.96 4.47
N ARG A 377 7.60 28.16 4.14
CA ARG A 377 6.25 28.71 3.89
C ARG A 377 5.25 28.16 4.89
N LYS A 378 4.55 29.07 5.58
CA LYS A 378 3.54 28.76 6.62
C LYS A 378 2.21 28.19 6.08
N HIS A 379 2.00 28.11 4.77
CA HIS A 379 0.72 27.72 4.15
C HIS A 379 0.87 26.87 2.87
N ASN A 380 1.74 25.85 2.87
CA ASN A 380 1.90 24.95 1.71
C ASN A 380 0.79 23.87 1.71
N PRO A 381 0.09 23.56 0.59
CA PRO A 381 -0.76 22.36 0.47
C PRO A 381 -0.05 21.06 0.89
N VAL A 382 1.28 20.96 0.76
CA VAL A 382 2.08 19.84 1.28
C VAL A 382 1.96 19.67 2.80
N SER A 383 1.57 20.71 3.55
CA SER A 383 1.19 20.59 4.97
C SER A 383 -0.04 19.72 5.22
N GLN A 384 -0.93 19.57 4.23
CA GLN A 384 -2.05 18.63 4.28
C GLN A 384 -1.60 17.18 4.05
N LEU A 385 -0.50 16.96 3.30
CA LEU A 385 0.16 15.65 3.17
C LEU A 385 1.01 15.30 4.41
N LEU A 386 1.50 16.31 5.13
CA LEU A 386 2.38 16.13 6.28
C LEU A 386 1.63 15.58 7.47
N LEU A 387 1.63 14.26 7.58
CA LEU A 387 1.74 13.56 8.85
C LEU A 387 2.26 12.14 8.58
N PHE A 388 3.46 12.00 7.99
CA PHE A 388 4.17 10.71 7.99
C PHE A 388 5.69 10.73 8.19
N ALA A 389 6.47 11.79 7.95
CA ALA A 389 7.91 11.71 8.27
C ALA A 389 8.62 13.06 8.40
N GLU A 390 8.87 13.51 9.63
CA GLU A 390 10.22 13.63 10.18
C GLU A 390 10.10 14.21 11.60
N LYS A 391 10.58 13.43 12.58
CA LYS A 391 10.78 13.89 13.96
C LYS A 391 11.58 15.19 13.96
N GLY A 392 10.99 16.29 14.44
CA GLY A 392 11.69 17.34 15.16
C GLY A 392 12.78 18.16 14.46
N TYR A 393 13.06 17.97 13.17
CA TYR A 393 13.99 18.79 12.40
C TYR A 393 13.28 19.29 11.15
N GLY A 394 13.43 20.58 10.83
CA GLY A 394 12.58 21.31 9.88
C GLY A 394 12.19 20.53 8.63
N VAL A 395 10.90 20.58 8.28
CA VAL A 395 10.30 19.90 7.12
C VAL A 395 11.10 20.21 5.86
N GLN A 396 11.89 19.25 5.40
CA GLN A 396 12.63 19.36 4.15
C GLN A 396 11.88 18.60 3.06
N GLU A 397 11.04 19.30 2.30
CA GLU A 397 10.17 18.71 1.28
C GLU A 397 10.99 18.27 0.04
N ARG A 398 10.66 17.12 -0.56
CA ARG A 398 11.34 16.64 -1.78
C ARG A 398 10.74 17.31 -3.02
N ALA A 399 11.57 17.64 -4.00
CA ALA A 399 11.14 18.40 -5.18
C ALA A 399 9.97 17.79 -5.95
N HIS A 400 9.97 16.46 -6.15
CA HIS A 400 8.89 15.77 -6.85
C HIS A 400 7.54 15.84 -6.13
N ILE A 401 7.53 15.88 -4.79
CA ILE A 401 6.28 15.98 -4.00
C ILE A 401 5.69 17.39 -4.14
N VAL A 402 6.53 18.42 -4.08
CA VAL A 402 6.09 19.82 -4.24
C VAL A 402 5.48 20.04 -5.62
N LEU A 403 6.16 19.59 -6.68
CA LEU A 403 5.65 19.68 -8.05
C LEU A 403 4.29 18.97 -8.22
N ALA A 404 4.14 17.79 -7.61
CA ALA A 404 2.91 17.03 -7.66
C ALA A 404 1.77 17.66 -6.84
N ALA A 405 2.08 18.21 -5.66
CA ALA A 405 1.10 18.82 -4.77
C ALA A 405 0.55 20.15 -5.32
N GLU A 406 1.42 20.97 -5.90
CA GLU A 406 1.05 22.25 -6.51
C GLU A 406 0.48 22.10 -7.95
N GLY A 407 0.55 20.90 -8.54
CA GLY A 407 -0.03 20.62 -9.86
C GLY A 407 0.79 21.14 -11.04
N TYR A 408 2.11 21.36 -10.86
CA TYR A 408 3.00 21.88 -11.91
C TYR A 408 3.32 20.84 -13.00
N THR A 409 2.31 20.55 -13.81
CA THR A 409 2.29 19.48 -14.83
C THR A 409 3.45 19.61 -15.83
N GLU A 410 3.66 20.79 -16.41
CA GLU A 410 4.70 21.00 -17.43
C GLU A 410 6.12 20.94 -16.85
N LEU A 411 6.33 21.50 -15.65
CA LEU A 411 7.61 21.40 -14.94
C LEU A 411 7.92 19.94 -14.57
N LEU A 412 6.92 19.20 -14.06
CA LEU A 412 7.08 17.80 -13.71
C LEU A 412 7.44 16.95 -14.95
N ARG A 413 6.78 17.18 -16.09
CA ARG A 413 7.10 16.53 -17.36
C ARG A 413 8.54 16.83 -17.81
N PHE A 414 8.96 18.07 -17.70
CA PHE A 414 10.33 18.47 -18.01
C PHE A 414 11.34 17.78 -17.09
N CYS A 415 11.08 17.74 -15.78
CA CYS A 415 11.93 17.10 -14.78
C CYS A 415 12.05 15.58 -14.99
N LEU A 416 10.97 14.90 -15.41
CA LEU A 416 10.98 13.47 -15.76
C LEU A 416 11.91 13.16 -16.94
N SER A 417 12.03 14.10 -17.88
CA SER A 417 12.81 13.90 -19.11
C SER A 417 14.28 14.34 -18.97
N ASN A 418 14.57 15.35 -18.14
CA ASN A 418 15.86 16.04 -18.14
C ASN A 418 16.65 15.96 -16.82
N ILE A 419 16.04 15.51 -15.72
CA ILE A 419 16.70 15.48 -14.41
C ILE A 419 16.89 14.03 -13.93
N PRO A 420 18.11 13.61 -13.56
CA PRO A 420 18.38 12.26 -13.06
C PRO A 420 17.92 12.07 -11.61
N GLY A 421 17.91 10.80 -11.17
CA GLY A 421 17.61 10.42 -9.78
C GLY A 421 16.16 10.00 -9.52
N TRP A 422 15.34 9.87 -10.57
CA TRP A 422 14.03 9.23 -10.47
C TRP A 422 14.15 7.76 -10.09
N ASN A 423 13.21 7.29 -9.28
CA ASN A 423 13.04 5.88 -8.98
C ASN A 423 11.55 5.54 -8.93
N ALA A 424 11.22 4.25 -8.98
CA ALA A 424 9.83 3.79 -8.97
C ALA A 424 9.04 4.35 -7.76
N ALA A 425 9.63 4.38 -6.57
CA ALA A 425 8.97 4.90 -5.38
C ALA A 425 8.62 6.41 -5.48
N MET A 426 9.49 7.22 -6.10
CA MET A 426 9.22 8.64 -6.35
C MET A 426 8.09 8.82 -7.33
N GLU A 427 8.04 8.04 -8.40
CA GLU A 427 6.94 8.07 -9.39
C GLU A 427 5.60 7.70 -8.76
N LEU A 428 5.59 6.65 -7.92
CA LEU A 428 4.40 6.23 -7.18
C LEU A 428 3.94 7.29 -6.16
N ASN A 429 4.87 7.99 -5.51
CA ASN A 429 4.54 9.11 -4.64
C ASN A 429 3.96 10.29 -5.43
N VAL A 430 4.54 10.63 -6.59
CA VAL A 430 4.05 11.72 -7.44
C VAL A 430 2.62 11.45 -7.89
N ILE A 431 2.33 10.27 -8.44
CA ILE A 431 0.98 9.96 -8.92
C ILE A 431 -0.04 9.92 -7.78
N ARG A 432 0.33 9.37 -6.62
CA ARG A 432 -0.54 9.36 -5.45
C ARG A 432 -0.82 10.77 -4.95
N THR A 433 0.21 11.60 -4.80
CA THR A 433 0.08 13.00 -4.38
C THR A 433 -0.76 13.79 -5.37
N ALA A 434 -0.52 13.65 -6.67
CA ALA A 434 -1.33 14.30 -7.70
C ALA A 434 -2.80 13.85 -7.62
N SER A 435 -3.05 12.56 -7.42
CA SER A 435 -4.41 12.03 -7.26
C SER A 435 -5.08 12.48 -5.97
N PHE A 436 -4.32 12.68 -4.89
CA PHE A 436 -4.81 13.21 -3.62
C PHE A 436 -5.33 14.65 -3.79
N PHE A 437 -4.57 15.51 -4.47
CA PHE A 437 -5.00 16.89 -4.73
C PHE A 437 -5.96 17.04 -5.93
N GLY A 438 -6.19 15.98 -6.70
CA GLY A 438 -7.08 16.01 -7.86
C GLY A 438 -6.46 16.61 -9.13
N HIS A 439 -5.14 16.55 -9.27
CA HIS A 439 -4.43 17.00 -10.47
C HIS A 439 -4.52 15.95 -11.59
N VAL A 440 -5.70 15.89 -12.22
CA VAL A 440 -6.04 14.91 -13.27
C VAL A 440 -5.01 14.87 -14.39
N SER A 441 -4.49 16.03 -14.82
CA SER A 441 -3.47 16.14 -15.87
C SER A 441 -2.17 15.37 -15.55
N ILE A 442 -1.74 15.36 -14.28
CA ILE A 442 -0.55 14.62 -13.84
C ILE A 442 -0.87 13.12 -13.75
N VAL A 443 -2.05 12.77 -13.24
CA VAL A 443 -2.49 11.36 -13.14
C VAL A 443 -2.60 10.74 -14.53
N GLU A 444 -3.25 11.41 -15.48
CA GLU A 444 -3.35 10.96 -16.88
C GLU A 444 -1.97 10.84 -17.54
N MET A 445 -1.09 11.84 -17.34
CA MET A 445 0.27 11.81 -17.87
C MET A 445 1.07 10.59 -17.39
N LEU A 446 0.88 10.15 -16.14
CA LEU A 446 1.63 9.03 -15.56
C LEU A 446 0.96 7.66 -15.80
N LEU A 447 -0.37 7.61 -15.95
CA LEU A 447 -1.07 6.37 -16.30
C LEU A 447 -0.96 6.07 -17.80
N SER A 448 -0.97 7.08 -18.65
CA SER A 448 -0.80 6.97 -20.11
C SER A 448 0.41 7.78 -20.57
N PRO A 449 1.63 7.34 -20.24
CA PRO A 449 2.84 8.08 -20.60
C PRO A 449 3.01 8.14 -22.11
N ASN A 450 3.19 9.35 -22.64
CA ASN A 450 3.66 9.54 -24.01
C ASN A 450 5.09 8.98 -24.15
N ARG A 451 5.53 8.68 -25.38
CA ARG A 451 6.90 8.18 -25.68
C ARG A 451 8.06 9.13 -25.29
N ALA A 452 7.76 10.27 -24.66
CA ALA A 452 8.71 11.34 -24.36
C ALA A 452 9.62 11.07 -23.14
N PHE A 453 9.22 10.18 -22.22
CA PHE A 453 10.01 9.82 -21.04
C PHE A 453 9.73 8.37 -20.61
N THR A 454 10.71 7.72 -19.99
CA THR A 454 10.60 6.35 -19.49
C THR A 454 10.35 6.34 -17.99
N LEU A 455 9.31 5.63 -17.55
CA LEU A 455 8.98 5.43 -16.14
C LEU A 455 9.60 4.12 -15.62
N HIS A 456 10.05 4.14 -14.37
CA HIS A 456 10.65 2.99 -13.68
C HIS A 456 9.64 2.09 -12.97
N SER A 457 8.47 2.62 -12.61
CA SER A 457 7.39 1.91 -11.93
C SER A 457 6.59 1.01 -12.88
N ASP A 458 5.90 0.01 -12.34
CA ASP A 458 4.93 -0.78 -13.11
C ASP A 458 3.62 0.01 -13.31
N GLU A 459 2.95 -0.19 -14.44
CA GLU A 459 1.67 0.47 -14.76
C GLU A 459 0.60 0.15 -13.72
N LYS A 460 0.58 -1.10 -13.23
CA LYS A 460 -0.37 -1.54 -12.19
C LYS A 460 -0.07 -0.90 -10.84
N GLU A 461 1.20 -0.68 -10.51
CA GLU A 461 1.60 0.05 -9.31
C GLU A 461 1.15 1.51 -9.37
N ARG A 462 1.32 2.17 -10.51
CA ARG A 462 0.86 3.54 -10.72
C ARG A 462 -0.65 3.65 -10.58
N HIS A 463 -1.40 2.74 -11.22
CA HIS A 463 -2.84 2.72 -11.11
C HIS A 463 -3.31 2.52 -9.65
N TYR A 464 -2.72 1.56 -8.94
CA TYR A 464 -3.03 1.38 -7.51
C TYR A 464 -2.68 2.61 -6.66
N ALA A 465 -1.53 3.24 -6.90
CA ALA A 465 -1.12 4.46 -6.22
C ALA A 465 -2.07 5.65 -6.49
N SER A 466 -2.63 5.76 -7.70
CA SER A 466 -3.69 6.75 -7.99
C SER A 466 -4.97 6.45 -7.20
N ILE A 467 -5.42 5.20 -7.16
CA ILE A 467 -6.60 4.79 -6.37
C ILE A 467 -6.39 5.10 -4.89
N LEU A 468 -5.20 4.81 -4.34
CA LEU A 468 -4.86 5.14 -2.95
C LEU A 468 -4.92 6.65 -2.68
N GLY A 469 -4.40 7.47 -3.59
CA GLY A 469 -4.41 8.94 -3.45
C GLY A 469 -5.82 9.51 -3.48
N ALA A 470 -6.62 9.12 -4.47
CA ALA A 470 -8.03 9.55 -4.57
C ALA A 470 -8.87 9.05 -3.37
N GLY A 471 -8.60 7.83 -2.90
CA GLY A 471 -9.28 7.25 -1.74
C GLY A 471 -8.91 7.95 -0.43
N GLU A 472 -7.64 8.27 -0.21
CA GLU A 472 -7.19 9.00 0.98
C GLU A 472 -7.72 10.44 1.03
N ALA A 473 -7.81 11.11 -0.13
CA ALA A 473 -8.44 12.43 -0.24
C ALA A 473 -9.97 12.37 -0.27
N LEU A 474 -10.57 11.17 -0.26
CA LEU A 474 -12.02 10.96 -0.29
C LEU A 474 -12.71 11.65 -1.48
N ARG A 475 -12.02 11.68 -2.61
CA ARG A 475 -12.52 12.26 -3.85
C ARG A 475 -13.40 11.25 -4.57
N TYR A 476 -14.63 11.09 -4.08
CA TYR A 476 -15.57 10.04 -4.52
C TYR A 476 -15.66 9.87 -6.05
N ARG A 477 -15.79 10.97 -6.82
CA ARG A 477 -15.94 10.90 -8.29
C ARG A 477 -14.68 10.40 -8.99
N ASP A 478 -13.52 10.93 -8.60
CA ASP A 478 -12.23 10.53 -9.19
C ASP A 478 -11.91 9.09 -8.79
N PHE A 479 -12.23 8.73 -7.54
CA PHE A 479 -12.09 7.38 -7.03
C PHE A 479 -12.98 6.36 -7.75
N GLU A 480 -14.26 6.68 -7.96
CA GLU A 480 -15.21 5.85 -8.72
C GLU A 480 -14.77 5.68 -10.17
N PHE A 481 -14.28 6.75 -10.81
CA PHE A 481 -13.74 6.68 -12.17
C PHE A 481 -12.52 5.77 -12.26
N LEU A 482 -11.53 5.94 -11.37
CA LEU A 482 -10.31 5.12 -11.35
C LEU A 482 -10.62 3.64 -11.10
N MET A 483 -11.57 3.33 -10.21
CA MET A 483 -12.00 1.96 -9.93
C MET A 483 -12.70 1.27 -11.11
N ASN A 484 -13.28 2.03 -12.04
CA ASN A 484 -14.01 1.53 -13.20
C ASN A 484 -13.14 1.38 -14.47
N MET A 485 -11.86 1.76 -14.42
CA MET A 485 -10.98 1.66 -15.59
C MET A 485 -10.69 0.19 -15.94
N PRO A 486 -10.82 -0.21 -17.23
CA PRO A 486 -10.67 -1.59 -17.68
C PRO A 486 -9.19 -1.98 -17.64
N THR A 487 -8.79 -2.56 -16.53
CA THR A 487 -7.46 -3.15 -16.37
C THR A 487 -7.67 -4.59 -15.91
N ASP A 488 -7.82 -5.49 -16.88
CA ASP A 488 -8.22 -6.90 -16.76
C ASP A 488 -7.30 -7.78 -15.86
N SER A 489 -6.35 -7.18 -15.14
CA SER A 489 -5.42 -7.85 -14.23
C SER A 489 -5.35 -7.23 -12.82
N ILE A 490 -5.94 -6.04 -12.57
CA ILE A 490 -5.67 -5.28 -11.34
C ILE A 490 -6.54 -5.73 -10.16
N ILE A 491 -7.78 -6.13 -10.43
CA ILE A 491 -8.74 -6.49 -9.37
C ILE A 491 -8.41 -7.87 -8.76
N GLY A 492 -7.82 -8.79 -9.55
CA GLY A 492 -7.68 -10.19 -9.15
C GLY A 492 -6.45 -10.56 -8.31
N LYS A 493 -5.35 -9.78 -8.32
CA LYS A 493 -4.06 -10.19 -7.69
C LYS A 493 -3.46 -9.22 -6.67
N ARG A 494 -3.99 -7.99 -6.52
CA ARG A 494 -3.51 -7.02 -5.50
C ARG A 494 -4.59 -6.51 -4.55
N ILE A 495 -5.86 -6.71 -4.90
CA ILE A 495 -7.00 -6.58 -3.98
C ILE A 495 -7.20 -7.90 -3.20
N GLU A 496 -6.34 -8.91 -3.43
CA GLU A 496 -6.28 -10.08 -2.57
C GLU A 496 -6.07 -9.62 -1.13
N LYS A 497 -7.04 -9.99 -0.27
CA LYS A 497 -6.83 -10.37 1.12
C LYS A 497 -5.35 -10.29 1.47
N VAL A 498 -4.86 -9.11 1.89
CA VAL A 498 -3.70 -9.13 2.78
C VAL A 498 -4.21 -10.00 3.89
N HIS A 499 -3.69 -11.22 3.99
CA HIS A 499 -3.94 -12.08 5.12
C HIS A 499 -3.52 -11.18 6.28
N PHE A 500 -4.51 -10.57 6.96
CA PHE A 500 -4.29 -9.53 7.95
C PHE A 500 -3.41 -10.07 9.10
N ASP A 501 -3.26 -11.40 9.16
CA ASP A 501 -2.32 -12.17 9.98
C ASP A 501 -0.83 -12.03 9.61
N ALA A 502 -0.46 -11.77 8.35
CA ALA A 502 0.94 -11.62 7.94
C ALA A 502 1.58 -10.32 8.48
N LEU A 503 0.76 -9.32 8.86
CA LEU A 503 1.22 -8.04 9.38
C LEU A 503 1.52 -8.05 10.90
N VAL A 504 1.32 -9.19 11.59
CA VAL A 504 1.26 -9.29 13.06
C VAL A 504 2.61 -9.28 13.80
N ARG A 505 3.79 -9.20 13.16
CA ARG A 505 5.09 -9.21 13.88
C ARG A 505 6.09 -8.14 13.45
N SER A 506 6.40 -7.17 14.31
CA SER A 506 7.43 -6.08 14.22
C SER A 506 6.96 -4.61 14.00
N ASP A 507 7.87 -3.66 14.20
CA ASP A 507 7.73 -2.28 14.71
C ASP A 507 7.13 -1.17 13.81
N LEU A 508 6.90 0.01 14.42
CA LEU A 508 6.39 1.33 13.97
C LEU A 508 6.67 1.80 12.51
N LYS A 509 7.57 1.16 11.74
CA LYS A 509 7.68 1.35 10.27
C LYS A 509 6.46 0.82 9.50
N LYS A 510 5.59 0.04 10.14
CA LYS A 510 4.46 -0.66 9.51
C LYS A 510 3.25 0.17 9.16
N VAL A 511 3.04 1.32 9.82
CA VAL A 511 1.82 2.10 9.63
C VAL A 511 1.88 2.92 8.35
N GLU A 512 3.02 3.56 8.08
CA GLU A 512 3.29 4.23 6.81
C GLU A 512 3.20 3.21 5.67
N ASP A 513 3.76 2.01 5.86
CA ASP A 513 3.57 0.89 4.95
C ASP A 513 2.10 0.45 4.81
N ALA A 514 1.29 0.53 5.88
CA ALA A 514 -0.12 0.12 5.86
C ALA A 514 -1.02 1.15 5.15
N THR A 515 -0.88 2.46 5.40
CA THR A 515 -1.57 3.50 4.62
C THR A 515 -1.07 3.54 3.17
N ASN A 516 0.19 3.19 2.92
CA ASN A 516 0.77 3.13 1.58
C ASN A 516 0.43 1.86 0.79
N LYS A 517 -0.04 0.80 1.45
CA LYS A 517 -0.33 -0.49 0.82
C LYS A 517 -1.78 -0.94 0.96
N SER A 518 -2.55 -0.38 1.89
CA SER A 518 -3.94 -0.77 2.17
C SER A 518 -4.92 0.37 1.88
N LEU A 519 -5.74 0.16 0.86
CA LEU A 519 -6.76 1.12 0.45
C LEU A 519 -7.80 1.41 1.53
N ILE A 520 -8.25 0.40 2.29
CA ILE A 520 -9.20 0.64 3.38
C ILE A 520 -8.60 1.51 4.49
N VAL A 521 -7.31 1.33 4.81
CA VAL A 521 -6.63 2.14 5.83
C VAL A 521 -6.47 3.58 5.33
N ALA A 522 -6.13 3.77 4.05
CA ALA A 522 -6.02 5.09 3.43
C ALA A 522 -7.36 5.87 3.45
N VAL A 523 -8.47 5.23 3.06
CA VAL A 523 -9.82 5.84 3.09
C VAL A 523 -10.23 6.21 4.51
N LEU A 524 -10.05 5.30 5.47
CA LEU A 524 -10.40 5.57 6.86
C LEU A 524 -9.51 6.66 7.48
N ASN A 525 -8.22 6.70 7.12
CA ASN A 525 -7.31 7.80 7.49
C ASN A 525 -7.83 9.15 6.98
N GLY A 526 -8.29 9.19 5.72
CA GLY A 526 -8.93 10.37 5.13
C GLY A 526 -10.13 10.87 5.92
N TYR A 527 -11.01 9.98 6.39
CA TYR A 527 -12.18 10.37 7.17
C TYR A 527 -11.80 10.84 8.58
N ALA A 528 -10.81 10.21 9.21
CA ALA A 528 -10.32 10.60 10.52
C ALA A 528 -9.61 11.97 10.49
N ARG A 529 -8.96 12.30 9.38
CA ARG A 529 -8.31 13.60 9.15
C ARG A 529 -9.22 14.68 8.59
N GLU A 530 -10.41 14.31 8.11
CA GLU A 530 -11.39 15.19 7.49
C GLU A 530 -10.89 15.82 6.18
N PHE A 531 -10.24 15.02 5.33
CA PHE A 531 -9.76 15.46 4.01
C PHE A 531 -10.84 15.58 2.94
N PHE A 532 -12.06 15.14 3.25
CA PHE A 532 -13.19 15.17 2.32
C PHE A 532 -13.75 16.58 2.11
N ASP A 533 -14.26 16.84 0.91
CA ASP A 533 -15.17 17.94 0.64
C ASP A 533 -16.57 17.55 1.12
N SER A 534 -17.10 18.28 2.11
CA SER A 534 -18.38 17.98 2.80
C SER A 534 -19.58 17.89 1.86
N ASP A 535 -19.53 18.58 0.71
CA ASP A 535 -20.60 18.57 -0.29
C ASP A 535 -20.58 17.29 -1.14
N VAL A 536 -19.41 16.68 -1.29
CA VAL A 536 -19.21 15.46 -2.09
C VAL A 536 -19.31 14.21 -1.21
N ASP A 537 -18.58 14.17 -0.09
CA ASP A 537 -18.56 13.07 0.86
C ASP A 537 -18.43 13.61 2.29
N ASN A 538 -18.90 12.87 3.28
CA ASN A 538 -18.81 13.31 4.68
C ASN A 538 -18.91 12.12 5.64
N LYS A 539 -18.65 12.39 6.93
CA LYS A 539 -18.68 11.38 7.99
C LYS A 539 -20.02 10.65 8.09
N THR A 540 -21.15 11.24 7.71
CA THR A 540 -22.47 10.59 7.84
C THR A 540 -22.86 9.78 6.59
N ALA A 541 -22.52 10.28 5.39
CA ALA A 541 -22.83 9.65 4.12
C ALA A 541 -21.87 8.49 3.80
N LEU A 542 -20.58 8.64 4.15
CA LEU A 542 -19.50 7.67 3.94
C LEU A 542 -19.51 7.07 2.52
N LYS A 543 -19.69 7.90 1.48
CA LYS A 543 -19.93 7.44 0.11
C LYS A 543 -18.77 6.60 -0.42
N THR A 544 -17.53 7.06 -0.21
CA THR A 544 -16.31 6.35 -0.63
C THR A 544 -16.19 4.99 0.07
N LEU A 545 -16.45 4.93 1.38
CA LEU A 545 -16.44 3.66 2.12
C LEU A 545 -17.58 2.72 1.69
N ARG A 546 -18.78 3.25 1.44
CA ARG A 546 -19.93 2.46 0.98
C ARG A 546 -19.70 1.88 -0.42
N LEU A 547 -19.01 2.59 -1.31
CA LEU A 547 -18.61 2.05 -2.61
C LEU A 547 -17.70 0.83 -2.44
N LEU A 548 -16.71 0.92 -1.54
CA LEU A 548 -15.80 -0.19 -1.23
C LEU A 548 -16.54 -1.42 -0.66
N VAL A 549 -17.47 -1.21 0.26
CA VAL A 549 -18.29 -2.28 0.86
C VAL A 549 -19.29 -2.85 -0.15
N GLY A 550 -19.92 -1.99 -0.95
CA GLY A 550 -20.91 -2.38 -1.96
C GLY A 550 -20.34 -3.22 -3.09
N ASN A 551 -19.07 -2.99 -3.46
CA ASN A 551 -18.34 -3.82 -4.39
C ASN A 551 -17.81 -5.13 -3.76
N HIS A 552 -18.18 -5.43 -2.51
CA HIS A 552 -17.74 -6.59 -1.73
C HIS A 552 -16.21 -6.72 -1.59
N ILE A 553 -15.48 -5.61 -1.64
CA ILE A 553 -14.02 -5.60 -1.56
C ILE A 553 -13.54 -5.87 -0.13
N TYR A 554 -14.25 -5.34 0.88
CA TYR A 554 -13.88 -5.45 2.29
C TYR A 554 -15.04 -5.97 3.15
N THR A 555 -14.72 -6.83 4.11
CA THR A 555 -15.65 -7.34 5.13
C THR A 555 -15.73 -6.40 6.33
N ASN A 556 -16.82 -6.48 7.11
CA ASN A 556 -16.97 -5.70 8.35
C ASN A 556 -15.80 -5.93 9.33
N ASP A 557 -15.33 -7.17 9.44
CA ASP A 557 -14.13 -7.51 10.22
C ASP A 557 -12.87 -6.78 9.73
N GLY A 558 -12.67 -6.72 8.42
CA GLY A 558 -11.54 -6.02 7.81
C GLY A 558 -11.55 -4.52 8.10
N ILE A 559 -12.73 -3.91 8.13
CA ILE A 559 -12.91 -2.48 8.45
C ILE A 559 -12.59 -2.21 9.93
N ILE A 560 -13.14 -3.01 10.85
CA ILE A 560 -12.89 -2.86 12.29
C ILE A 560 -11.41 -3.11 12.61
N PHE A 561 -10.79 -4.10 11.95
CA PHE A 561 -9.36 -4.34 12.09
C PHE A 561 -8.52 -3.17 11.57
N ALA A 562 -8.88 -2.57 10.42
CA ALA A 562 -8.23 -1.37 9.90
C ALA A 562 -8.33 -0.17 10.86
N MET A 563 -9.48 0.00 11.53
CA MET A 563 -9.63 1.02 12.60
C MET A 563 -8.68 0.76 13.77
N THR A 564 -8.48 -0.50 14.14
CA THR A 564 -7.53 -0.88 15.19
C THR A 564 -6.09 -0.53 14.81
N MET A 565 -5.75 -0.63 13.52
CA MET A 565 -4.44 -0.22 13.00
C MET A 565 -4.28 1.29 12.97
N LEU A 566 -5.35 2.04 12.67
CA LEU A 566 -5.30 3.51 12.67
C LEU A 566 -5.02 4.08 14.07
N LEU A 567 -5.49 3.43 15.12
CA LEU A 567 -5.16 3.82 16.50
C LEU A 567 -3.67 3.68 16.82
N ASP A 568 -2.95 2.78 16.13
CA ASP A 568 -1.51 2.59 16.33
C ASP A 568 -0.66 3.63 15.58
N THR A 569 -1.25 4.47 14.72
CA THR A 569 -0.49 5.40 13.87
C THR A 569 0.16 6.53 14.67
N GLU A 570 -0.60 7.14 15.59
CA GLU A 570 -0.20 8.32 16.33
C GLU A 570 -0.52 8.14 17.83
N PRO A 571 0.17 7.20 18.52
CA PRO A 571 -0.15 6.84 19.90
C PRO A 571 0.10 7.96 20.92
N HIS A 572 0.64 9.10 20.47
CA HIS A 572 0.93 10.26 21.30
C HIS A 572 -0.08 11.41 21.14
N LEU A 573 -0.95 11.36 20.14
CA LEU A 573 -1.94 12.39 19.84
C LEU A 573 -3.32 11.96 20.32
N VAL A 574 -3.71 12.44 21.49
CA VAL A 574 -5.04 12.16 22.07
C VAL A 574 -6.19 12.61 21.14
N VAL A 575 -6.02 13.74 20.45
CA VAL A 575 -7.00 14.26 19.48
C VAL A 575 -7.24 13.26 18.36
N TRP A 576 -6.21 12.53 17.95
CA TRP A 576 -6.30 11.48 16.94
C TRP A 576 -7.16 10.29 17.41
N MET A 577 -6.93 9.82 18.63
CA MET A 577 -7.77 8.79 19.25
C MET A 577 -9.25 9.18 19.25
N MET A 578 -9.58 10.39 19.70
CA MET A 578 -10.97 10.87 19.76
C MET A 578 -11.62 10.85 18.37
N ARG A 579 -10.90 11.31 17.34
CA ARG A 579 -11.39 11.30 15.94
C ARG A 579 -11.64 9.89 15.42
N ILE A 580 -10.81 8.91 15.78
CA ILE A 580 -11.01 7.52 15.37
C ILE A 580 -12.20 6.88 16.09
N LEU A 581 -12.39 7.13 17.38
CA LEU A 581 -13.53 6.59 18.13
C LEU A 581 -14.87 7.15 17.60
N ASP A 582 -14.92 8.46 17.32
CA ASP A 582 -16.05 9.13 16.66
C ASP A 582 -16.35 8.52 15.28
N LEU A 583 -15.30 8.36 14.46
CA LEU A 583 -15.42 7.73 13.15
C LEU A 583 -15.92 6.28 13.25
N LEU A 584 -15.40 5.50 14.21
CA LEU A 584 -15.80 4.11 14.41
C LEU A 584 -17.29 3.99 14.76
N GLN A 585 -17.78 4.82 15.68
CA GLN A 585 -19.22 4.86 16.00
C GLN A 585 -20.06 5.19 14.77
N THR A 586 -19.59 6.15 13.96
CA THR A 586 -20.29 6.56 12.75
C THR A 586 -20.29 5.46 11.69
N VAL A 587 -19.18 4.76 11.49
CA VAL A 587 -19.05 3.61 10.58
C VAL A 587 -19.95 2.45 11.04
N ILE A 588 -19.98 2.17 12.33
CA ILE A 588 -20.86 1.14 12.92
C ILE A 588 -22.33 1.46 12.60
N ALA A 589 -22.77 2.70 12.84
CA ALA A 589 -24.14 3.12 12.58
C ALA A 589 -24.47 3.10 11.08
N ALA A 590 -23.57 3.61 10.23
CA ALA A 590 -23.81 3.77 8.80
C ALA A 590 -23.78 2.46 8.00
N LEU A 591 -23.04 1.45 8.48
CA LEU A 591 -22.95 0.12 7.88
C LEU A 591 -23.81 -0.94 8.60
N GLY A 592 -24.46 -0.58 9.71
CA GLY A 592 -25.29 -1.50 10.49
C GLY A 592 -24.49 -2.62 11.17
N ILE A 593 -23.24 -2.37 11.54
CA ILE A 593 -22.37 -3.36 12.17
C ILE A 593 -22.85 -3.60 13.60
N GLN A 594 -22.96 -4.86 14.04
CA GLN A 594 -23.28 -5.19 15.41
C GLN A 594 -21.98 -5.33 16.22
N PRO A 595 -21.66 -4.44 17.18
CA PRO A 595 -20.37 -4.47 17.89
C PRO A 595 -20.09 -5.78 18.61
N ILE A 596 -21.16 -6.43 19.10
CA ILE A 596 -21.06 -7.70 19.84
C ILE A 596 -20.56 -8.87 18.99
N SER A 597 -20.83 -8.86 17.68
CA SER A 597 -20.31 -9.86 16.75
C SER A 597 -18.80 -9.76 16.55
N HIS A 598 -18.20 -8.62 16.92
CA HIS A 598 -16.77 -8.32 16.80
C HIS A 598 -16.15 -7.97 18.15
N SER A 599 -16.64 -8.60 19.23
CA SER A 599 -16.33 -8.25 20.61
C SER A 599 -14.82 -8.20 20.92
N LYS A 600 -14.03 -9.16 20.44
CA LYS A 600 -12.58 -9.20 20.66
C LYS A 600 -11.85 -7.99 20.07
N GLN A 601 -12.20 -7.59 18.85
CA GLN A 601 -11.61 -6.44 18.18
C GLN A 601 -12.05 -5.13 18.85
N MET A 602 -13.33 -5.02 19.23
CA MET A 602 -13.85 -3.88 19.97
C MET A 602 -13.17 -3.72 21.33
N GLN A 603 -12.97 -4.82 22.07
CA GLN A 603 -12.21 -4.84 23.32
C GLN A 603 -10.76 -4.38 23.10
N LYS A 604 -10.10 -4.84 22.03
CA LYS A 604 -8.73 -4.42 21.68
C LYS A 604 -8.63 -2.92 21.39
N ILE A 605 -9.60 -2.37 20.64
CA ILE A 605 -9.71 -0.94 20.37
C ILE A 605 -9.85 -0.16 21.68
N CYS A 606 -10.73 -0.62 22.58
CA CYS A 606 -10.91 0.02 23.89
C CYS A 606 -9.68 -0.05 24.76
N LYS A 607 -9.05 -1.23 24.88
CA LYS A 607 -7.86 -1.40 25.70
C LYS A 607 -6.79 -0.38 25.29
N LYS A 608 -6.55 -0.25 23.97
CA LYS A 608 -5.63 0.76 23.43
C LYS A 608 -6.07 2.19 23.72
N ALA A 609 -7.35 2.52 23.54
CA ALA A 609 -7.85 3.86 23.85
C ALA A 609 -7.64 4.21 25.33
N VAL A 610 -7.86 3.23 26.22
CA VAL A 610 -7.62 3.37 27.67
C VAL A 610 -6.13 3.52 27.98
N ASP A 611 -5.24 2.75 27.34
CA ASP A 611 -3.79 2.84 27.50
C ASP A 611 -3.23 4.22 27.08
N MET A 612 -3.89 4.88 26.12
CA MET A 612 -3.49 6.22 25.64
C MET A 612 -3.98 7.39 26.50
N LEU A 613 -4.82 7.15 27.52
CA LEU A 613 -5.36 8.20 28.39
C LEU A 613 -4.27 8.88 29.22
N ARG A 614 -4.09 10.20 29.04
CA ARG A 614 -3.08 11.01 29.77
C ARG A 614 -3.67 11.91 30.86
N SER A 615 -4.97 11.76 31.14
CA SER A 615 -5.74 12.38 32.23
C SER A 615 -6.21 13.83 32.02
N THR A 616 -6.80 14.17 30.87
CA THR A 616 -7.67 15.36 30.78
C THR A 616 -9.14 14.99 31.00
N ASP A 617 -9.94 15.87 31.60
CA ASP A 617 -11.37 15.59 31.87
C ASP A 617 -12.14 15.27 30.58
N LYS A 618 -11.78 15.92 29.47
CA LYS A 618 -12.40 15.69 28.15
C LYS A 618 -12.11 14.29 27.60
N GLU A 619 -10.88 13.80 27.75
CA GLU A 619 -10.49 12.43 27.35
C GLU A 619 -11.30 11.37 28.09
N VAL A 620 -11.42 11.56 29.41
CA VAL A 620 -12.13 10.64 30.28
C VAL A 620 -13.61 10.57 29.89
N VAL A 621 -14.25 11.70 29.61
CA VAL A 621 -15.66 11.75 29.17
C VAL A 621 -15.85 11.01 27.85
N GLU A 622 -14.97 11.20 26.87
CA GLU A 622 -15.11 10.60 25.54
C GLU A 622 -14.93 9.08 25.58
N VAL A 623 -13.87 8.60 26.24
CA VAL A 623 -13.63 7.15 26.39
C VAL A 623 -14.71 6.49 27.24
N THR A 624 -15.21 7.18 28.29
CA THR A 624 -16.35 6.69 29.09
C THR A 624 -17.63 6.60 28.26
N SER A 625 -17.89 7.59 27.40
CA SER A 625 -19.06 7.58 26.50
C SER A 625 -18.98 6.43 25.50
N PHE A 626 -17.79 6.18 24.94
CA PHE A 626 -17.57 5.03 24.05
C PHE A 626 -17.73 3.68 24.79
N LEU A 627 -17.26 3.58 26.05
CA LEU A 627 -17.48 2.38 26.87
C LEU A 627 -18.96 2.16 27.19
N ILE A 628 -19.73 3.22 27.48
CA ILE A 628 -21.18 3.14 27.67
C ILE A 628 -21.85 2.60 26.40
N PHE A 629 -21.44 3.09 25.22
CA PHE A 629 -21.93 2.59 23.93
C PHE A 629 -21.63 1.10 23.71
N LEU A 630 -20.44 0.62 24.09
CA LEU A 630 -20.11 -0.79 23.96
C LEU A 630 -20.83 -1.67 24.97
N VAL A 631 -21.03 -1.18 26.20
CA VAL A 631 -21.82 -1.87 27.23
C VAL A 631 -23.28 -2.00 26.78
N SER A 632 -23.88 -0.94 26.23
CA SER A 632 -25.24 -1.00 25.70
C SER A 632 -25.36 -1.92 24.49
N ALA A 633 -24.31 -2.01 23.67
CA ALA A 633 -24.22 -3.00 22.59
C ALA A 633 -23.94 -4.44 23.08
N GLY A 634 -23.68 -4.66 24.37
CA GLY A 634 -23.46 -5.97 24.99
C GLY A 634 -22.03 -6.51 24.89
N VAL A 635 -21.03 -5.68 24.58
CA VAL A 635 -19.61 -6.08 24.53
C VAL A 635 -19.06 -6.21 25.96
N ASP A 636 -18.34 -7.29 26.25
CA ASP A 636 -17.74 -7.55 27.57
C ASP A 636 -16.57 -6.58 27.84
N ILE A 637 -16.68 -5.75 28.88
CA ILE A 637 -15.65 -4.77 29.29
C ILE A 637 -14.90 -5.17 30.57
N GLN A 638 -15.08 -6.40 31.05
CA GLN A 638 -14.57 -6.82 32.36
C GLN A 638 -13.02 -6.94 32.38
N GLU A 639 -12.40 -7.23 31.25
CA GLU A 639 -10.94 -7.36 31.10
C GLU A 639 -10.24 -6.01 30.77
N ILE A 640 -11.00 -4.92 30.67
CA ILE A 640 -10.47 -3.60 30.35
C ILE A 640 -9.98 -2.92 31.64
N GLY A 641 -8.72 -2.46 31.65
CA GLY A 641 -8.19 -1.56 32.70
C GLY A 641 -7.44 -2.22 33.87
N GLU A 642 -7.00 -3.48 33.75
CA GLU A 642 -6.16 -4.14 34.77
C GLU A 642 -4.83 -3.41 35.04
N ASP A 643 -4.31 -2.66 34.05
CA ASP A 643 -2.99 -2.01 34.06
C ASP A 643 -3.02 -0.49 34.41
N LEU A 644 -4.13 0.04 34.92
CA LEU A 644 -4.29 1.48 35.26
C LEU A 644 -3.56 1.83 36.57
N PHE A 645 -2.24 2.02 36.53
CA PHE A 645 -1.39 2.26 37.71
C PHE A 645 -1.28 3.74 38.15
N CYS A 646 -1.81 4.72 37.41
CA CYS A 646 -1.54 6.15 37.67
C CYS A 646 -2.61 6.88 38.51
N SER A 647 -2.19 7.65 39.51
CA SER A 647 -3.08 8.38 40.45
C SER A 647 -4.02 9.40 39.78
N ARG A 648 -3.66 9.89 38.58
CA ARG A 648 -4.48 10.83 37.79
C ARG A 648 -5.65 10.18 37.05
N GLN A 649 -5.69 8.85 36.95
CA GLN A 649 -6.78 8.09 36.31
C GLN A 649 -7.80 7.55 37.33
N ASN A 650 -7.70 7.91 38.62
CA ASN A 650 -8.56 7.39 39.68
C ASN A 650 -10.05 7.69 39.47
N GLY A 651 -10.39 8.86 38.90
CA GLY A 651 -11.78 9.22 38.55
C GLY A 651 -12.35 8.28 37.48
N PHE A 652 -11.60 8.07 36.40
CA PHE A 652 -11.95 7.12 35.33
C PHE A 652 -12.02 5.69 35.85
N ARG A 653 -11.08 5.26 36.70
CA ARG A 653 -11.07 3.93 37.32
C ARG A 653 -12.35 3.66 38.11
N LYS A 654 -12.81 4.65 38.90
CA LYS A 654 -14.09 4.54 39.63
C LYS A 654 -15.27 4.41 38.66
N SER A 655 -15.36 5.30 37.65
CA SER A 655 -16.42 5.22 36.64
C SER A 655 -16.42 3.89 35.87
N LEU A 656 -15.24 3.36 35.54
CA LEU A 656 -15.07 2.06 34.89
C LEU A 656 -15.53 0.92 35.81
N SER A 657 -15.14 0.92 37.08
CA SER A 657 -15.60 -0.07 38.07
C SER A 657 -17.11 -0.02 38.29
N ASP A 658 -17.70 1.18 38.35
CA ASP A 658 -19.15 1.37 38.46
C ASP A 658 -19.88 0.81 37.21
N LEU A 659 -19.34 1.06 36.02
CA LEU A 659 -19.86 0.51 34.75
C LEU A 659 -19.71 -1.01 34.67
N GLN A 660 -18.56 -1.56 35.05
CA GLN A 660 -18.31 -3.00 35.08
C GLN A 660 -19.27 -3.70 36.05
N GLN A 661 -19.49 -3.12 37.23
CA GLN A 661 -20.42 -3.65 38.22
C GLN A 661 -21.87 -3.58 37.72
N LYS A 662 -22.25 -2.46 37.08
CA LYS A 662 -23.57 -2.32 36.45
C LYS A 662 -23.78 -3.39 35.37
N GLN A 663 -22.81 -3.61 34.48
CA GLN A 663 -22.90 -4.63 33.44
C GLN A 663 -23.05 -6.05 34.02
N ARG A 664 -22.29 -6.38 35.07
CA ARG A 664 -22.46 -7.68 35.78
C ARG A 664 -23.84 -7.82 36.38
N SER A 665 -24.36 -6.76 37.00
CA SER A 665 -25.71 -6.75 37.55
C SER A 665 -26.75 -6.96 36.45
N ASP A 666 -26.63 -6.25 35.32
CA ASP A 666 -27.55 -6.37 34.20
C ASP A 666 -27.51 -7.79 33.60
N TRP A 667 -26.32 -8.41 33.44
CA TRP A 667 -26.21 -9.80 32.99
C TRP A 667 -26.75 -10.82 33.98
N SER A 668 -26.60 -10.59 35.30
CA SER A 668 -27.15 -11.48 36.32
C SER A 668 -28.67 -11.56 36.27
N ARG A 669 -29.36 -10.56 35.70
CA ARG A 669 -30.82 -10.59 35.52
C ARG A 669 -31.26 -11.68 34.56
N PHE A 670 -30.40 -12.14 33.63
CA PHE A 670 -30.70 -13.26 32.75
C PHE A 670 -30.62 -14.64 33.45
N ASP A 671 -30.03 -14.73 34.65
CA ASP A 671 -29.95 -15.98 35.41
C ASP A 671 -31.33 -16.54 35.72
N ILE A 672 -32.35 -15.69 35.87
CA ILE A 672 -33.73 -16.14 36.11
C ILE A 672 -34.24 -17.03 34.97
N VAL A 673 -33.82 -16.75 33.72
CA VAL A 673 -34.18 -17.59 32.56
C VAL A 673 -33.40 -18.90 32.60
N LYS A 674 -32.08 -18.81 32.87
CA LYS A 674 -31.17 -19.97 32.89
C LYS A 674 -31.46 -20.96 34.02
N LYS A 675 -31.96 -20.46 35.16
CA LYS A 675 -32.28 -21.23 36.38
C LYS A 675 -33.75 -21.67 36.44
N GLY A 676 -34.54 -21.42 35.39
CA GLY A 676 -35.92 -21.91 35.32
C GLY A 676 -36.96 -21.10 36.12
N GLY A 677 -36.77 -19.80 36.27
CA GLY A 677 -37.73 -18.90 36.95
C GLY A 677 -39.10 -18.84 36.25
N SER A 678 -40.14 -18.46 37.00
CA SER A 678 -41.52 -18.40 36.49
C SER A 678 -41.67 -17.34 35.40
N LEU A 679 -42.57 -17.59 34.42
CA LEU A 679 -42.91 -16.61 33.38
C LEU A 679 -43.39 -15.28 33.99
N THR A 680 -44.15 -15.32 35.08
CA THR A 680 -44.64 -14.13 35.79
C THR A 680 -43.52 -13.26 36.34
N ASP A 681 -42.45 -13.88 36.86
CA ASP A 681 -41.32 -13.15 37.45
C ASP A 681 -40.50 -12.47 36.35
N ILE A 682 -40.36 -13.14 35.20
CA ILE A 682 -39.68 -12.59 34.01
C ILE A 682 -40.49 -11.44 33.42
N GLN A 683 -41.82 -11.59 33.33
CA GLN A 683 -42.73 -10.53 32.88
C GLN A 683 -42.69 -9.31 33.80
N GLN A 684 -42.69 -9.52 35.12
CA GLN A 684 -42.59 -8.44 36.09
C GLN A 684 -41.23 -7.73 35.98
N LEU A 685 -40.15 -8.49 35.83
CA LEU A 685 -38.80 -7.95 35.66
C LEU A 685 -38.62 -7.16 34.34
N MET A 686 -39.35 -7.52 33.27
CA MET A 686 -39.40 -6.70 32.06
C MET A 686 -40.23 -5.43 32.24
N LYS A 687 -41.37 -5.50 32.94
CA LYS A 687 -42.20 -4.30 33.24
C LYS A 687 -41.49 -3.29 34.12
N ASP A 688 -40.70 -3.77 35.08
CA ASP A 688 -39.91 -2.93 35.98
C ASP A 688 -38.65 -2.35 35.29
N GLY A 689 -38.45 -2.63 34.00
CA GLY A 689 -37.31 -2.14 33.21
C GLY A 689 -36.00 -2.89 33.46
N GLY A 690 -36.05 -4.03 34.16
CA GLY A 690 -34.89 -4.86 34.46
C GLY A 690 -34.32 -5.58 33.24
N LEU A 691 -35.17 -5.99 32.30
CA LEU A 691 -34.80 -6.58 31.01
C LEU A 691 -35.58 -5.90 29.88
N THR A 692 -34.93 -5.65 28.75
CA THR A 692 -35.57 -5.08 27.55
C THR A 692 -35.57 -6.07 26.40
N ALA A 693 -36.41 -5.86 25.39
CA ALA A 693 -36.46 -6.73 24.21
C ALA A 693 -35.10 -6.84 23.47
N GLU A 694 -34.31 -5.77 23.50
CA GLU A 694 -32.99 -5.70 22.83
C GLU A 694 -31.83 -6.13 23.73
N SER A 695 -32.09 -6.41 25.00
CA SER A 695 -31.04 -6.75 25.97
C SER A 695 -30.37 -8.08 25.60
N ARG A 696 -29.03 -8.10 25.75
CA ARG A 696 -28.20 -9.25 25.44
C ARG A 696 -27.49 -9.75 26.70
N ASP A 697 -27.39 -11.07 26.83
CA ASP A 697 -26.61 -11.70 27.89
C ASP A 697 -25.10 -11.63 27.60
N ARG A 698 -24.27 -12.15 28.52
CA ARG A 698 -22.80 -12.16 28.35
C ARG A 698 -22.32 -12.86 27.07
N GLY A 699 -23.07 -13.85 26.57
CA GLY A 699 -22.76 -14.56 25.32
C GLY A 699 -23.27 -13.85 24.06
N GLY A 700 -24.02 -12.75 24.24
CA GLY A 700 -24.66 -12.01 23.17
C GLY A 700 -25.98 -12.57 22.69
N LEU A 701 -26.61 -13.42 23.50
CA LEU A 701 -27.93 -14.02 23.24
C LEU A 701 -29.03 -13.05 23.69
N LEU A 702 -30.05 -12.87 22.85
CA LEU A 702 -31.29 -12.20 23.25
C LEU A 702 -32.17 -13.12 24.11
N LEU A 703 -33.23 -12.57 24.70
CA LEU A 703 -34.22 -13.34 25.46
C LEU A 703 -34.88 -14.46 24.63
N THR A 704 -35.09 -14.25 23.33
CA THR A 704 -35.59 -15.26 22.39
C THR A 704 -34.60 -16.40 22.19
N HIS A 705 -33.31 -16.09 22.05
CA HIS A 705 -32.26 -17.09 21.94
C HIS A 705 -32.10 -17.89 23.24
N LEU A 706 -32.17 -17.23 24.40
CA LEU A 706 -32.10 -17.90 25.71
C LEU A 706 -33.31 -18.78 25.97
N SER A 707 -34.53 -18.30 25.68
CA SER A 707 -35.73 -19.13 25.84
C SER A 707 -35.67 -20.37 24.96
N ALA A 708 -35.18 -20.22 23.73
CA ALA A 708 -34.94 -21.34 22.83
C ALA A 708 -33.81 -22.27 23.29
N ALA A 709 -32.69 -21.73 23.83
CA ALA A 709 -31.58 -22.53 24.32
C ALA A 709 -31.95 -23.41 25.53
N TYR A 710 -32.82 -22.90 26.41
CA TYR A 710 -33.26 -23.57 27.64
C TYR A 710 -34.64 -24.27 27.51
N ASP A 711 -35.12 -24.48 26.28
CA ASP A 711 -36.40 -25.15 25.95
C ASP A 711 -37.64 -24.54 26.63
N ARG A 712 -37.60 -23.22 26.90
CA ARG A 712 -38.67 -22.43 27.53
C ARG A 712 -39.66 -21.92 26.49
N VAL A 713 -40.48 -22.83 25.95
CA VAL A 713 -41.50 -22.51 24.93
C VAL A 713 -42.53 -21.51 25.46
N ASP A 714 -42.88 -21.60 26.74
CA ASP A 714 -43.77 -20.67 27.45
C ASP A 714 -43.30 -19.21 27.31
N LEU A 715 -42.01 -18.98 27.57
CA LEU A 715 -41.39 -17.67 27.46
C LEU A 715 -41.23 -17.27 25.99
N LEU A 716 -40.79 -18.18 25.12
CA LEU A 716 -40.60 -17.91 23.68
C LEU A 716 -41.91 -17.49 22.99
N GLU A 717 -43.01 -18.21 23.28
CA GLU A 717 -44.33 -17.91 22.73
C GLU A 717 -44.83 -16.54 23.19
N TRP A 718 -44.67 -16.23 24.47
CA TRP A 718 -45.02 -14.91 25.00
C TRP A 718 -44.18 -13.79 24.35
N LEU A 719 -42.86 -13.93 24.27
CA LEU A 719 -41.98 -12.91 23.66
C LEU A 719 -42.35 -12.61 22.20
N VAL A 720 -42.63 -13.65 21.41
CA VAL A 720 -43.07 -13.49 20.02
C VAL A 720 -44.46 -12.87 19.94
N SER A 721 -45.34 -13.12 20.92
CA SER A 721 -46.67 -12.48 20.99
C SER A 721 -46.60 -10.98 21.28
N GLU A 722 -45.58 -10.54 22.05
CA GLU A 722 -45.26 -9.13 22.30
C GLU A 722 -44.55 -8.44 21.11
N GLY A 723 -44.38 -9.14 19.99
CA GLY A 723 -43.79 -8.60 18.76
C GLY A 723 -42.28 -8.67 18.69
N MET A 724 -41.61 -9.44 19.56
CA MET A 724 -40.17 -9.67 19.44
C MET A 724 -39.84 -10.52 18.21
N ASP A 725 -38.81 -10.11 17.49
CA ASP A 725 -38.30 -10.83 16.33
C ASP A 725 -37.47 -12.05 16.76
N PHE A 726 -37.95 -13.25 16.46
CA PHE A 726 -37.21 -14.49 16.71
C PHE A 726 -36.31 -14.90 15.52
N ASP A 727 -36.34 -14.15 14.41
CA ASP A 727 -35.37 -14.26 13.31
C ASP A 727 -34.16 -13.32 13.51
N ALA A 728 -34.16 -12.52 14.59
CA ALA A 728 -33.00 -11.74 15.01
C ALA A 728 -31.76 -12.64 15.22
N LEU A 729 -30.58 -12.10 14.93
CA LEU A 729 -29.31 -12.82 15.04
C LEU A 729 -28.61 -12.55 16.39
N ASP A 730 -28.06 -13.61 16.97
CA ASP A 730 -27.15 -13.51 18.11
C ASP A 730 -25.76 -12.97 17.70
N ALA A 731 -24.87 -12.81 18.68
CA ALA A 731 -23.51 -12.34 18.43
C ALA A 731 -22.67 -13.28 17.54
N GLN A 732 -23.07 -14.54 17.38
CA GLN A 732 -22.42 -15.54 16.53
C GLN A 732 -23.15 -15.70 15.18
N HIS A 733 -24.02 -14.76 14.81
CA HIS A 733 -24.84 -14.81 13.58
C HIS A 733 -25.77 -16.02 13.49
N ARG A 734 -26.21 -16.55 14.62
CA ARG A 734 -27.17 -17.65 14.70
C ARG A 734 -28.57 -17.10 14.92
N THR A 735 -29.55 -17.74 14.28
CA THR A 735 -30.97 -17.46 14.57
C THR A 735 -31.41 -18.16 15.85
N THR A 736 -32.57 -17.78 16.38
CA THR A 736 -33.20 -18.49 17.51
C THR A 736 -33.36 -20.00 17.24
N LEU A 737 -33.63 -20.39 16.00
CA LEU A 737 -33.74 -21.80 15.60
C LEU A 737 -32.38 -22.53 15.66
N ASP A 738 -31.33 -21.88 15.20
CA ASP A 738 -29.98 -22.46 15.21
C ASP A 738 -29.48 -22.64 16.64
N VAL A 739 -29.78 -21.67 17.52
CA VAL A 739 -29.53 -21.79 18.95
C VAL A 739 -30.31 -22.95 19.56
N ALA A 740 -31.63 -23.06 19.28
CA ALA A 740 -32.47 -24.17 19.75
C ALA A 740 -31.89 -25.54 19.37
N LYS A 741 -31.47 -25.69 18.09
CA LYS A 741 -30.84 -26.91 17.58
C LYS A 741 -29.51 -27.18 18.25
N SER A 742 -28.65 -26.16 18.38
CA SER A 742 -27.33 -26.30 19.01
C SER A 742 -27.41 -26.72 20.48
N SER A 743 -28.42 -26.23 21.19
CA SER A 743 -28.68 -26.55 22.60
C SER A 743 -29.53 -27.81 22.78
N LYS A 744 -29.95 -28.48 21.69
CA LYS A 744 -30.83 -29.67 21.70
C LYS A 744 -32.20 -29.45 22.36
N ALA A 745 -32.74 -28.23 22.26
CA ALA A 745 -34.05 -27.85 22.80
C ALA A 745 -35.19 -28.33 21.89
N SER A 746 -35.80 -29.46 22.23
CA SER A 746 -36.72 -30.19 21.36
C SER A 746 -38.07 -29.50 21.18
N LEU A 747 -38.64 -28.95 22.25
CA LEU A 747 -39.97 -28.33 22.23
C LEU A 747 -39.90 -26.98 21.51
N ALA A 748 -38.88 -26.17 21.80
CA ALA A 748 -38.63 -24.90 21.15
C ALA A 748 -38.38 -25.07 19.66
N THR A 749 -37.56 -26.05 19.26
CA THR A 749 -37.29 -26.33 17.83
C THR A 749 -38.59 -26.67 17.09
N LYS A 750 -39.42 -27.54 17.66
CA LYS A 750 -40.70 -27.94 17.06
C LYS A 750 -41.66 -26.74 16.94
N TRP A 751 -41.81 -25.98 18.03
CA TRP A 751 -42.68 -24.81 18.05
C TRP A 751 -42.25 -23.75 17.01
N ILE A 752 -40.95 -23.44 16.91
CA ILE A 752 -40.42 -22.47 15.94
C ILE A 752 -40.71 -22.92 14.51
N ILE A 753 -40.49 -24.19 14.18
CA ILE A 753 -40.74 -24.75 12.85
C ILE A 753 -42.23 -24.66 12.49
N GLU A 754 -43.11 -25.09 13.40
CA GLU A 754 -44.58 -25.03 13.22
C GLU A 754 -45.06 -23.59 13.01
N ARG A 755 -44.50 -22.63 13.77
CA ARG A 755 -44.82 -21.21 13.65
C ARG A 755 -44.39 -20.63 12.30
N LYS A 756 -43.17 -20.94 11.84
CA LYS A 756 -42.66 -20.52 10.51
C LYS A 756 -43.51 -21.11 9.39
N ALA A 757 -43.87 -22.40 9.47
CA ALA A 757 -44.73 -23.06 8.49
C ALA A 757 -46.11 -22.38 8.39
N LYS A 758 -46.76 -22.09 9.52
CA LYS A 758 -48.06 -21.39 9.57
C LYS A 758 -48.00 -19.99 8.93
N ALA A 759 -46.92 -19.25 9.13
CA ALA A 759 -46.72 -17.94 8.52
C ALA A 759 -46.54 -18.01 7.00
N ILE A 760 -45.75 -18.97 6.51
CA ILE A 760 -45.51 -19.22 5.07
C ILE A 760 -46.83 -19.59 4.37
N ILE A 761 -47.61 -20.51 4.95
CA ILE A 761 -48.92 -20.91 4.40
C ILE A 761 -49.86 -19.69 4.31
N GLY A 762 -49.92 -18.87 5.37
CA GLY A 762 -50.75 -17.67 5.39
C GLY A 762 -50.32 -16.57 4.41
N SER A 763 -49.01 -16.41 4.15
CA SER A 763 -48.51 -15.45 3.16
C SER A 763 -48.74 -15.93 1.73
N PHE A 764 -48.56 -17.23 1.48
CA PHE A 764 -48.85 -17.88 0.20
C PHE A 764 -50.33 -17.74 -0.19
N LEU A 765 -51.25 -18.04 0.73
CA LEU A 765 -52.69 -17.90 0.50
C LEU A 765 -53.08 -16.44 0.19
N ARG A 766 -52.56 -15.47 0.96
CA ARG A 766 -52.80 -14.04 0.72
C ARG A 766 -52.27 -13.58 -0.64
N ARG A 767 -51.03 -13.94 -0.98
CA ARG A 767 -50.40 -13.58 -2.27
C ARG A 767 -51.19 -14.16 -3.44
N ASN A 768 -51.61 -15.42 -3.35
CA ASN A 768 -52.43 -16.05 -4.38
C ASN A 768 -53.81 -15.42 -4.51
N TYR A 769 -54.45 -15.08 -3.39
CA TYR A 769 -55.71 -14.34 -3.37
C TYR A 769 -55.59 -12.98 -4.09
N PHE A 770 -54.58 -12.18 -3.77
CA PHE A 770 -54.35 -10.89 -4.43
C PHE A 770 -53.96 -11.03 -5.91
N HIS A 771 -53.15 -12.02 -6.29
CA HIS A 771 -52.85 -12.30 -7.69
C HIS A 771 -54.11 -12.67 -8.48
N ALA A 772 -54.98 -13.52 -7.92
CA ALA A 772 -56.25 -13.88 -8.54
C ALA A 772 -57.17 -12.65 -8.71
N LEU A 773 -57.23 -11.78 -7.69
CA LEU A 773 -58.03 -10.56 -7.72
C LEU A 773 -57.49 -9.52 -8.73
N HIS A 774 -56.16 -9.37 -8.82
CA HIS A 774 -55.50 -8.52 -9.82
C HIS A 774 -55.72 -9.02 -11.24
N ARG A 775 -55.59 -10.34 -11.50
CA ARG A 775 -55.92 -10.94 -12.81
C ARG A 775 -57.37 -10.64 -13.22
N ARG A 776 -58.33 -10.81 -12.30
CA ARG A 776 -59.75 -10.49 -12.57
C ARG A 776 -59.96 -9.01 -12.89
N ARG A 777 -59.31 -8.09 -12.18
CA ARG A 777 -59.39 -6.65 -12.48
C ARG A 777 -58.77 -6.30 -13.83
N LEU A 778 -57.60 -6.85 -14.14
CA LEU A 778 -56.93 -6.64 -15.42
C LEU A 778 -57.77 -7.20 -16.58
N GLN A 779 -58.38 -8.37 -16.40
CA GLN A 779 -59.28 -8.95 -17.40
C GLN A 779 -60.49 -8.04 -17.65
N LYS A 780 -61.19 -7.60 -16.60
CA LYS A 780 -62.30 -6.64 -16.73
C LYS A 780 -61.89 -5.35 -17.43
N SER A 781 -60.69 -4.84 -17.16
CA SER A 781 -60.16 -3.65 -17.82
C SER A 781 -59.86 -3.90 -19.30
N LYS A 782 -59.29 -5.06 -19.64
CA LYS A 782 -59.07 -5.47 -21.04
C LYS A 782 -60.40 -5.63 -21.79
N ASP A 783 -61.39 -6.28 -21.19
CA ASP A 783 -62.72 -6.48 -21.77
C ASP A 783 -63.44 -5.14 -21.99
N ALA A 784 -63.31 -4.20 -21.05
CA ALA A 784 -63.83 -2.84 -21.22
C ALA A 784 -63.11 -2.08 -22.34
N ALA A 785 -61.78 -2.20 -22.43
CA ALA A 785 -60.99 -1.56 -23.48
C ALA A 785 -61.33 -2.12 -24.87
N THR A 786 -61.48 -3.44 -25.01
CA THR A 786 -61.90 -4.07 -26.28
C THR A 786 -63.31 -3.63 -26.67
N LEU A 787 -64.24 -3.52 -25.72
CA LEU A 787 -65.58 -2.99 -25.95
C LEU A 787 -65.55 -1.52 -26.39
N ILE A 788 -64.80 -0.66 -25.72
CA ILE A 788 -64.67 0.76 -26.10
C ILE A 788 -64.07 0.87 -27.51
N GLN A 789 -63.02 0.11 -27.80
CA GLN A 789 -62.40 0.11 -29.12
C GLN A 789 -63.37 -0.40 -30.20
N SER A 790 -64.16 -1.44 -29.94
CA SER A 790 -65.13 -1.96 -30.91
C SER A 790 -66.21 -0.92 -31.22
N VAL A 791 -66.72 -0.22 -30.20
CA VAL A 791 -67.70 0.87 -30.36
C VAL A 791 -67.12 2.03 -31.17
N ILE A 792 -65.88 2.45 -30.88
CA ILE A 792 -65.21 3.54 -31.62
C ILE A 792 -64.96 3.14 -33.08
N ARG A 793 -64.46 1.93 -33.33
CA ARG A 793 -64.27 1.41 -34.70
C ARG A 793 -65.59 1.38 -35.46
N ALA A 794 -66.65 0.85 -34.84
CA ALA A 794 -67.98 0.81 -35.45
C ALA A 794 -68.55 2.21 -35.71
N TYR A 795 -68.31 3.19 -34.84
CA TYR A 795 -68.69 4.58 -35.07
C TYR A 795 -67.90 5.20 -36.23
N ALA A 796 -66.59 5.01 -36.28
CA ALA A 796 -65.74 5.51 -37.36
C ALA A 796 -66.15 4.92 -38.72
N THR A 797 -66.38 3.61 -38.79
CA THR A 797 -66.87 2.94 -39.99
C THR A 797 -68.24 3.49 -40.42
N ARG A 798 -69.20 3.64 -39.48
CA ARG A 798 -70.52 4.23 -39.78
C ARG A 798 -70.41 5.67 -40.27
N LYS A 799 -69.48 6.46 -39.74
CA LYS A 799 -69.23 7.83 -40.17
C LYS A 799 -68.66 7.88 -41.60
N ILE A 800 -67.71 7.01 -41.94
CA ILE A 800 -67.14 6.92 -43.29
C ILE A 800 -68.20 6.54 -44.33
N PHE A 801 -69.06 5.57 -43.99
CA PHE A 801 -70.11 5.10 -44.89
C PHE A 801 -71.46 5.79 -44.67
N ALA A 802 -71.50 6.92 -43.95
CA ALA A 802 -72.75 7.56 -43.53
C ALA A 802 -73.68 7.88 -44.70
N ASN A 803 -73.15 8.40 -45.81
CA ASN A 803 -73.95 8.73 -46.99
C ASN A 803 -74.56 7.47 -47.64
N VAL A 804 -73.81 6.37 -47.70
CA VAL A 804 -74.29 5.10 -48.26
C VAL A 804 -75.30 4.43 -47.33
N LEU A 805 -75.04 4.46 -46.01
CA LEU A 805 -75.95 3.95 -44.99
C LEU A 805 -77.26 4.73 -44.96
N MET A 806 -77.22 6.06 -45.04
CA MET A 806 -78.42 6.91 -45.11
C MET A 806 -79.21 6.63 -46.39
N ARG A 807 -78.54 6.53 -47.54
CA ARG A 807 -79.21 6.18 -48.80
C ARG A 807 -79.85 4.79 -48.76
N ARG A 808 -79.16 3.79 -48.22
CA ARG A 808 -79.70 2.43 -48.02
C ARG A 808 -80.82 2.39 -46.96
N MET A 809 -80.75 3.23 -45.94
CA MET A 809 -81.80 3.37 -44.93
C MET A 809 -83.04 4.04 -45.52
N GLU A 810 -82.88 5.09 -46.32
CA GLU A 810 -83.95 5.75 -47.07
C GLU A 810 -84.56 4.81 -48.11
N GLU A 811 -83.76 4.05 -48.85
CA GLU A 811 -84.20 3.00 -49.77
C GLU A 811 -84.93 1.88 -49.03
N SER A 812 -84.44 1.45 -47.86
CA SER A 812 -85.10 0.46 -47.00
C SER A 812 -86.42 1.00 -46.42
N GLN A 813 -86.46 2.27 -46.02
CA GLN A 813 -87.67 2.94 -45.58
C GLN A 813 -88.67 3.12 -46.72
N HIS A 814 -88.21 3.45 -47.93
CA HIS A 814 -89.04 3.51 -49.14
C HIS A 814 -89.57 2.13 -49.52
N PHE A 815 -88.70 1.12 -49.53
CA PHE A 815 -89.06 -0.27 -49.74
C PHE A 815 -90.10 -0.70 -48.71
N ALA A 816 -89.89 -0.39 -47.42
CA ALA A 816 -90.87 -0.63 -46.39
C ALA A 816 -92.16 0.17 -46.63
N ILE A 817 -92.15 1.45 -46.99
CA ILE A 817 -93.40 2.19 -47.22
C ILE A 817 -94.21 1.59 -48.38
N VAL A 818 -93.54 1.22 -49.47
CA VAL A 818 -94.17 0.66 -50.68
C VAL A 818 -94.62 -0.79 -50.47
N TRP A 819 -93.75 -1.61 -49.88
CA TRP A 819 -93.94 -3.05 -49.78
C TRP A 819 -94.40 -3.52 -48.40
N ARG A 820 -94.37 -2.71 -47.32
CA ARG A 820 -94.82 -3.14 -45.98
C ARG A 820 -96.26 -3.61 -46.00
N ARG A 821 -97.15 -3.00 -46.81
CA ARG A 821 -98.53 -3.51 -46.95
C ARG A 821 -98.60 -4.85 -47.70
N VAL A 822 -97.72 -5.06 -48.68
CA VAL A 822 -97.64 -6.31 -49.46
C VAL A 822 -96.99 -7.43 -48.64
N ILE A 823 -95.92 -7.12 -47.92
CA ILE A 823 -95.22 -8.03 -47.01
C ILE A 823 -96.11 -8.37 -45.81
N ALA A 824 -96.79 -7.38 -45.20
CA ALA A 824 -97.74 -7.64 -44.11
C ALA A 824 -99.02 -8.37 -44.57
N SER A 825 -99.31 -8.43 -45.88
CA SER A 825 -100.37 -9.30 -46.42
C SER A 825 -99.86 -10.69 -46.84
N LEU A 826 -98.54 -10.86 -46.95
CA LEU A 826 -97.87 -12.16 -47.10
C LEU A 826 -97.55 -12.83 -45.75
N ASP A 827 -97.68 -12.11 -44.62
CA ASP A 827 -97.44 -12.57 -43.24
C ASP A 827 -98.31 -13.77 -42.79
N ASN A 828 -99.17 -14.34 -43.64
CA ASN A 828 -99.79 -15.66 -43.37
C ASN A 828 -98.87 -16.85 -43.71
N ILE A 829 -97.63 -16.62 -44.15
CA ILE A 829 -96.59 -17.63 -44.18
C ILE A 829 -95.43 -17.13 -43.32
N ALA A 830 -95.25 -17.77 -42.18
CA ALA A 830 -94.30 -17.40 -41.14
C ALA A 830 -92.92 -17.05 -41.70
N THR A 831 -92.53 -15.78 -41.61
CA THR A 831 -91.13 -15.38 -41.84
C THR A 831 -90.65 -14.43 -40.75
N SER A 832 -89.57 -14.89 -40.10
CA SER A 832 -88.77 -14.17 -39.11
C SER A 832 -88.38 -12.79 -39.62
N THR A 833 -88.63 -11.76 -38.82
CA THR A 833 -88.56 -10.34 -39.20
C THR A 833 -87.17 -9.71 -39.03
N CYS A 834 -86.09 -10.49 -39.03
CA CYS A 834 -84.74 -9.96 -38.86
C CYS A 834 -83.76 -10.49 -39.91
N TRP A 835 -83.04 -9.57 -40.56
CA TRP A 835 -81.91 -9.89 -41.44
C TRP A 835 -80.84 -10.75 -40.73
N ALA A 836 -80.77 -10.71 -39.40
CA ALA A 836 -79.88 -11.57 -38.63
C ALA A 836 -80.26 -13.06 -38.78
N ASP A 837 -81.55 -13.39 -38.77
CA ASP A 837 -82.03 -14.78 -38.84
C ASP A 837 -81.81 -15.37 -40.24
N ILE A 838 -82.02 -14.56 -41.29
CA ILE A 838 -81.74 -14.96 -42.68
C ILE A 838 -80.23 -15.15 -42.89
N ARG A 839 -79.39 -14.33 -42.25
CA ARG A 839 -77.93 -14.46 -42.33
C ARG A 839 -77.46 -15.74 -41.64
N GLU A 840 -78.01 -16.08 -40.48
CA GLU A 840 -77.66 -17.33 -39.80
C GLU A 840 -78.13 -18.56 -40.59
N GLN A 841 -79.33 -18.51 -41.18
CA GLN A 841 -79.83 -19.59 -42.04
C GLN A 841 -79.05 -19.77 -43.35
N LEU A 842 -78.49 -18.71 -43.93
CA LEU A 842 -77.64 -18.80 -45.13
C LEU A 842 -76.21 -19.27 -44.84
N ILE A 843 -75.71 -19.08 -43.60
CA ILE A 843 -74.41 -19.59 -43.15
C ILE A 843 -74.46 -21.11 -42.90
N ASP A 844 -75.65 -21.67 -42.71
CA ASP A 844 -75.85 -23.11 -42.50
C ASP A 844 -75.80 -23.99 -43.76
N ILE A 845 -75.45 -23.44 -44.94
CA ILE A 845 -75.25 -24.26 -46.14
C ILE A 845 -73.76 -24.31 -46.53
N LYS A 846 -73.11 -25.38 -46.01
CA LYS A 846 -71.78 -25.95 -46.33
C LYS A 846 -70.61 -25.15 -45.72
N VAL A 847 -69.84 -25.62 -44.74
CA VAL A 847 -69.20 -26.93 -44.50
C VAL A 847 -68.80 -26.99 -43.03
N GLY A 848 -69.25 -28.02 -42.30
CA GLY A 848 -68.79 -28.29 -40.93
C GLY A 848 -67.40 -28.91 -40.92
N LEU A 849 -66.48 -28.31 -40.15
CA LEU A 849 -65.38 -29.00 -39.49
C LEU A 849 -65.32 -28.44 -38.06
N HIS A 850 -65.75 -29.26 -37.11
CA HIS A 850 -65.85 -28.96 -35.68
C HIS A 850 -64.46 -28.90 -35.03
N ASP A 851 -64.14 -27.76 -34.43
CA ASP A 851 -62.91 -27.52 -33.63
C ASP A 851 -63.15 -27.70 -32.12
N GLU A 852 -64.35 -28.12 -31.70
CA GLU A 852 -64.70 -28.29 -30.28
C GLU A 852 -64.18 -29.61 -29.66
N MET A 853 -63.63 -30.52 -30.47
CA MET A 853 -63.10 -31.81 -29.99
C MET A 853 -61.60 -31.78 -29.61
N LEU A 854 -60.87 -30.73 -30.00
CA LEU A 854 -59.44 -30.59 -29.70
C LEU A 854 -59.17 -29.88 -28.36
N ASP A 855 -60.00 -28.90 -28.01
CA ASP A 855 -59.87 -28.19 -26.72
C ASP A 855 -60.25 -29.06 -25.52
N ASP A 856 -61.22 -29.98 -25.67
CA ASP A 856 -61.60 -30.90 -24.60
C ASP A 856 -60.55 -31.99 -24.37
N THR A 857 -59.85 -32.42 -25.43
CA THR A 857 -58.77 -33.42 -25.32
C THR A 857 -57.49 -32.83 -24.71
N ASP A 858 -57.14 -31.58 -25.05
CA ASP A 858 -55.94 -30.92 -24.51
C ASP A 858 -56.14 -30.46 -23.05
N GLN A 859 -57.36 -30.07 -22.67
CA GLN A 859 -57.71 -29.80 -21.27
C GLN A 859 -57.79 -31.06 -20.42
N ARG A 860 -58.27 -32.18 -20.96
CA ARG A 860 -58.29 -33.48 -20.26
C ARG A 860 -56.89 -34.06 -20.10
N LEU A 861 -56.01 -33.91 -21.08
CA LEU A 861 -54.61 -34.34 -20.99
C LEU A 861 -53.83 -33.51 -19.96
N SER A 862 -54.08 -32.19 -19.92
CA SER A 862 -53.46 -31.28 -18.94
C SER A 862 -53.93 -31.58 -17.51
N ARG A 863 -55.23 -31.90 -17.30
CA ARG A 863 -55.78 -32.31 -16.00
C ARG A 863 -55.24 -33.67 -15.54
N ALA A 864 -55.17 -34.66 -16.44
CA ALA A 864 -54.62 -35.98 -16.14
C ALA A 864 -53.12 -35.94 -15.78
N MET A 865 -52.38 -34.90 -16.21
CA MET A 865 -50.98 -34.69 -15.84
C MET A 865 -50.80 -33.95 -14.51
N GLU A 866 -51.71 -33.04 -14.14
CA GLU A 866 -51.70 -32.40 -12.81
C GLU A 866 -52.05 -33.39 -11.69
N GLU A 867 -52.97 -34.33 -11.95
CA GLU A 867 -53.31 -35.42 -11.02
C GLU A 867 -52.13 -36.40 -10.84
N ALA A 868 -51.41 -36.74 -11.91
CA ALA A 868 -50.26 -37.65 -11.85
C ALA A 868 -48.99 -37.04 -11.18
N VAL A 869 -48.88 -35.71 -11.09
CA VAL A 869 -47.78 -35.04 -10.38
C VAL A 869 -48.07 -34.92 -8.87
N GLN A 870 -49.32 -35.05 -8.45
CA GLN A 870 -49.71 -35.07 -7.03
C GLN A 870 -49.60 -36.47 -6.40
N ASP A 871 -49.66 -37.55 -7.18
CA ASP A 871 -49.70 -38.94 -6.68
C ASP A 871 -48.33 -39.57 -6.31
N ASP A 872 -47.20 -38.89 -6.53
CA ASP A 872 -45.86 -39.38 -6.13
C ASP A 872 -45.28 -38.63 -4.91
N CYS A 873 -46.09 -37.84 -4.18
CA CYS A 873 -45.66 -37.13 -2.96
C CYS A 873 -46.17 -37.77 -1.66
N SER A 874 -46.26 -39.10 -1.60
CA SER A 874 -46.39 -39.82 -0.32
C SER A 874 -45.51 -41.07 -0.27
N GLY A 875 -44.35 -40.95 0.38
CA GLY A 875 -43.59 -42.09 0.89
C GLY A 875 -42.11 -42.07 0.53
N GLY A 876 -41.26 -41.98 1.56
CA GLY A 876 -39.86 -42.40 1.50
C GLY A 876 -38.87 -41.30 1.85
N ASP A 877 -38.48 -41.27 3.12
CA ASP A 877 -37.26 -40.65 3.62
C ASP A 877 -36.02 -41.10 2.81
N ASP A 878 -35.04 -40.21 2.63
CA ASP A 878 -33.63 -40.57 2.72
C ASP A 878 -32.73 -39.31 2.85
N GLU A 879 -32.20 -39.20 4.07
CA GLU A 879 -30.90 -38.69 4.51
C GLU A 879 -30.25 -37.43 3.90
N LEU A 880 -30.13 -36.44 4.78
CA LEU A 880 -29.12 -35.38 4.82
C LEU A 880 -27.77 -35.93 5.31
N VAL A 881 -26.70 -35.80 4.51
CA VAL A 881 -25.32 -35.56 4.99
C VAL A 881 -24.51 -34.78 3.91
N PRO A 882 -23.35 -34.16 4.22
CA PRO A 882 -23.14 -32.73 4.32
C PRO A 882 -22.30 -32.11 3.17
N ASP A 883 -22.12 -30.79 3.25
CA ASP A 883 -21.35 -29.92 2.35
C ASP A 883 -19.91 -30.42 2.09
N GLU A 884 -19.51 -30.50 0.82
CA GLU A 884 -18.12 -30.39 0.37
C GLU A 884 -18.06 -29.36 -0.78
N SER A 885 -17.57 -28.17 -0.45
CA SER A 885 -17.15 -27.13 -1.37
C SER A 885 -15.77 -27.46 -1.95
N ILE A 886 -15.64 -27.54 -3.29
CA ILE A 886 -14.43 -27.56 -4.16
C ILE A 886 -14.91 -28.09 -5.54
N ASP A 887 -14.61 -27.61 -6.75
CA ASP A 887 -13.81 -26.53 -7.32
C ASP A 887 -14.44 -26.24 -8.70
N SER A 888 -14.41 -24.99 -9.17
CA SER A 888 -14.73 -24.65 -10.56
C SER A 888 -13.45 -24.23 -11.28
N GLU A 889 -12.78 -25.20 -11.91
CA GLU A 889 -11.67 -24.96 -12.82
C GLU A 889 -12.15 -24.16 -14.05
N GLU A 890 -11.62 -22.95 -14.18
CA GLU A 890 -11.62 -22.16 -15.42
C GLU A 890 -10.63 -22.78 -16.42
N LEU A 891 -11.16 -23.20 -17.57
CA LEU A 891 -10.37 -23.50 -18.76
C LEU A 891 -9.87 -22.18 -19.37
N VAL A 892 -8.57 -21.97 -19.28
CA VAL A 892 -7.78 -20.93 -19.96
C VAL A 892 -7.95 -21.02 -21.49
N PRO A 893 -8.12 -19.89 -22.22
CA PRO A 893 -7.97 -19.85 -23.66
C PRO A 893 -6.51 -19.50 -24.02
N ASP A 894 -5.85 -20.37 -24.78
CA ASP A 894 -4.55 -20.10 -25.39
C ASP A 894 -4.73 -19.54 -26.82
N GLY A 895 -4.01 -18.45 -27.08
CA GLY A 895 -3.33 -18.14 -28.34
C GLY A 895 -4.12 -17.99 -29.64
N GLY A 896 -4.32 -16.73 -30.04
CA GLY A 896 -3.90 -16.27 -31.38
C GLY A 896 -4.96 -16.25 -32.49
N GLY A 897 -5.26 -15.07 -33.01
CA GLY A 897 -6.10 -14.92 -34.20
C GLY A 897 -6.66 -13.52 -34.39
N THR A 898 -5.81 -12.63 -34.86
CA THR A 898 -6.08 -11.29 -35.37
C THR A 898 -7.35 -11.13 -36.23
N HIS A 899 -8.00 -9.97 -36.08
CA HIS A 899 -8.71 -9.24 -37.14
C HIS A 899 -9.78 -9.98 -37.95
N GLU A 900 -10.96 -10.25 -37.36
CA GLU A 900 -12.21 -10.34 -38.17
C GLU A 900 -13.54 -10.17 -37.39
N ALA A 901 -13.52 -9.64 -36.17
CA ALA A 901 -14.71 -9.62 -35.30
C ALA A 901 -15.67 -8.42 -35.49
N THR A 902 -15.43 -7.56 -36.48
CA THR A 902 -16.35 -6.45 -36.83
C THR A 902 -17.20 -6.74 -38.08
N ARG A 903 -17.08 -7.93 -38.68
CA ARG A 903 -17.92 -8.39 -39.81
C ARG A 903 -19.00 -9.43 -39.46
N ASN A 904 -19.04 -9.96 -38.22
CA ASN A 904 -19.94 -11.06 -37.85
C ASN A 904 -21.21 -10.67 -37.05
N LEU A 905 -21.47 -9.38 -36.79
CA LEU A 905 -22.75 -8.97 -36.18
C LEU A 905 -23.95 -9.11 -37.14
N SER A 906 -23.73 -9.27 -38.44
CA SER A 906 -24.79 -9.54 -39.44
C SER A 906 -25.11 -11.04 -39.62
N ASN A 907 -24.28 -11.96 -39.11
CA ASN A 907 -24.47 -13.42 -39.28
C ASN A 907 -25.08 -14.15 -38.06
N ASN A 908 -25.29 -13.48 -36.92
CA ASN A 908 -25.80 -14.13 -35.71
C ASN A 908 -27.34 -14.24 -35.65
N ASN A 909 -28.08 -13.47 -36.46
CA ASN A 909 -29.54 -13.60 -36.52
C ASN A 909 -30.02 -14.73 -37.44
N THR A 910 -29.18 -15.20 -38.36
CA THR A 910 -29.51 -16.33 -39.26
C THR A 910 -29.37 -17.69 -38.58
N GLN A 911 -28.57 -17.81 -37.51
CA GLN A 911 -28.36 -19.08 -36.79
C GLN A 911 -29.53 -19.52 -35.89
N TRP A 912 -30.38 -18.60 -35.42
CA TRP A 912 -31.54 -18.95 -34.59
C TRP A 912 -32.79 -19.30 -35.41
N LEU A 913 -32.85 -18.89 -36.67
CA LEU A 913 -33.97 -19.15 -37.58
C LEU A 913 -34.11 -20.63 -37.96
N SER A 914 -33.06 -21.43 -37.77
CA SER A 914 -33.10 -22.88 -37.98
C SER A 914 -33.72 -23.66 -36.81
N PHE A 915 -34.03 -23.02 -35.68
CA PHE A 915 -34.61 -23.69 -34.51
C PHE A 915 -36.08 -23.35 -34.32
N GLN A 916 -36.91 -24.38 -34.20
CA GLN A 916 -38.30 -24.29 -33.76
C GLN A 916 -38.41 -24.85 -32.34
N MET A 917 -39.24 -24.23 -31.50
CA MET A 917 -39.38 -24.63 -30.08
C MET A 917 -40.84 -24.85 -29.71
N SER A 918 -41.11 -25.90 -28.95
CA SER A 918 -42.43 -26.12 -28.38
C SER A 918 -42.77 -25.08 -27.29
N SER A 919 -44.05 -24.90 -27.01
CA SER A 919 -44.52 -24.03 -25.92
C SER A 919 -43.95 -24.41 -24.55
N HIS A 920 -43.62 -25.69 -24.34
CA HIS A 920 -42.99 -26.19 -23.11
C HIS A 920 -41.55 -25.66 -22.96
N VAL A 921 -40.77 -25.68 -24.04
CA VAL A 921 -39.40 -25.15 -24.04
C VAL A 921 -39.41 -23.64 -23.83
N VAL A 922 -40.36 -22.92 -24.42
CA VAL A 922 -40.53 -21.47 -24.20
C VAL A 922 -40.86 -21.17 -22.73
N LYS A 923 -41.75 -21.94 -22.10
CA LYS A 923 -42.04 -21.81 -20.65
C LYS A 923 -40.81 -22.10 -19.79
N PHE A 924 -40.03 -23.15 -20.12
CA PHE A 924 -38.77 -23.45 -19.44
C PHE A 924 -37.77 -22.29 -19.57
N LEU A 925 -37.67 -21.65 -20.73
CA LEU A 925 -36.80 -20.49 -20.92
C LEU A 925 -37.30 -19.24 -20.20
N GLN A 926 -38.61 -19.06 -20.03
CA GLN A 926 -39.17 -17.91 -19.30
C GLN A 926 -39.06 -18.07 -17.77
N GLN A 927 -39.22 -19.29 -17.25
CA GLN A 927 -39.39 -19.55 -15.82
C GLN A 927 -38.24 -20.36 -15.19
N GLY A 928 -37.33 -20.93 -15.98
CA GLY A 928 -36.24 -21.79 -15.51
C GLY A 928 -35.07 -21.03 -14.90
N ASP A 929 -34.29 -21.74 -14.09
CA ASP A 929 -33.08 -21.24 -13.41
C ASP A 929 -32.05 -20.71 -14.42
N LYS A 930 -31.42 -19.58 -14.07
CA LYS A 930 -30.41 -18.87 -14.87
C LYS A 930 -29.24 -19.79 -15.26
N LYS A 931 -28.83 -20.72 -14.38
CA LYS A 931 -27.75 -21.69 -14.66
C LYS A 931 -28.12 -22.65 -15.79
N TYR A 932 -29.32 -23.24 -15.78
CA TYR A 932 -29.73 -24.19 -16.83
C TYR A 932 -30.06 -23.50 -18.15
N ARG A 933 -30.53 -22.25 -18.10
CA ARG A 933 -30.73 -21.42 -19.29
C ARG A 933 -29.43 -21.09 -20.01
N SER A 934 -28.35 -20.76 -19.29
CA SER A 934 -27.05 -20.49 -19.92
C SER A 934 -26.47 -21.75 -20.58
N PHE A 935 -26.60 -22.92 -19.95
CA PHE A 935 -26.22 -24.20 -20.56
C PHE A 935 -27.07 -24.54 -21.78
N PHE A 936 -28.38 -24.29 -21.74
CA PHE A 936 -29.26 -24.49 -22.89
C PHE A 936 -28.80 -23.67 -24.10
N VAL A 937 -28.55 -22.37 -23.90
CA VAL A 937 -28.07 -21.47 -24.97
C VAL A 937 -26.72 -21.94 -25.52
N ARG A 938 -25.81 -22.37 -24.66
CA ARG A 938 -24.51 -22.93 -25.08
C ARG A 938 -24.70 -24.15 -25.98
N ARG A 939 -25.57 -25.10 -25.59
CA ARG A 939 -25.85 -26.32 -26.39
C ARG A 939 -26.52 -26.00 -27.72
N MET A 940 -27.42 -25.02 -27.76
CA MET A 940 -28.05 -24.59 -29.02
C MET A 940 -27.06 -23.96 -29.98
N ARG A 941 -26.09 -23.17 -29.49
CA ARG A 941 -25.01 -22.65 -30.35
C ARG A 941 -24.15 -23.77 -30.94
N GLN A 942 -23.84 -24.80 -30.16
CA GLN A 942 -23.09 -25.96 -30.66
C GLN A 942 -23.85 -26.74 -31.73
N LEU A 943 -25.17 -26.93 -31.55
CA LEU A 943 -26.01 -27.54 -32.58
C LEU A 943 -26.12 -26.67 -33.83
N ALA A 944 -26.19 -25.34 -33.66
CA ALA A 944 -26.24 -24.37 -34.76
C ALA A 944 -24.95 -24.35 -35.59
N SER A 945 -23.79 -24.54 -34.94
CA SER A 945 -22.49 -24.61 -35.59
C SER A 945 -22.20 -25.95 -36.29
N GLY A 946 -23.18 -26.86 -36.35
CA GLY A 946 -23.02 -28.18 -36.98
C GLY A 946 -22.30 -29.22 -36.11
N GLU A 947 -22.07 -28.94 -34.83
CA GLU A 947 -21.42 -29.91 -33.93
C GLU A 947 -22.39 -31.06 -33.61
N ARG A 948 -21.98 -32.30 -33.87
CA ARG A 948 -22.81 -33.52 -33.71
C ARG A 948 -22.11 -34.58 -32.84
N SER A 949 -21.51 -34.16 -31.73
CA SER A 949 -20.87 -35.07 -30.79
C SER A 949 -21.88 -35.99 -30.09
N ARG A 950 -21.44 -37.15 -29.57
CA ARG A 950 -22.31 -38.13 -28.86
C ARG A 950 -23.08 -37.54 -27.66
N ILE A 951 -22.62 -36.42 -27.10
CA ILE A 951 -23.25 -35.70 -26.00
C ILE A 951 -24.36 -34.76 -26.52
N LEU A 952 -24.21 -34.27 -27.76
CA LEU A 952 -25.13 -33.36 -28.43
C LEU A 952 -26.20 -34.09 -29.25
N GLN A 953 -25.85 -35.19 -29.90
CA GLN A 953 -26.76 -35.93 -30.78
C GLN A 953 -26.69 -37.43 -30.45
N LYS A 954 -27.41 -37.84 -29.40
CA LYS A 954 -27.57 -39.26 -29.07
C LYS A 954 -28.94 -39.74 -29.54
N PRO A 955 -29.06 -40.67 -30.50
CA PRO A 955 -30.35 -41.19 -30.91
C PRO A 955 -30.98 -42.02 -29.78
N LEU A 956 -32.26 -41.77 -29.51
CA LEU A 956 -33.02 -42.53 -28.51
C LEU A 956 -33.39 -43.91 -29.06
N LYS A 957 -32.89 -44.96 -28.40
CA LYS A 957 -33.24 -46.35 -28.73
C LYS A 957 -34.69 -46.63 -28.33
N GLY A 958 -35.49 -47.12 -29.28
CA GLY A 958 -36.91 -47.47 -29.07
C GLY A 958 -37.93 -46.44 -29.56
N SER A 959 -37.48 -45.34 -30.16
CA SER A 959 -38.34 -44.38 -30.86
C SER A 959 -38.74 -44.88 -32.25
N LYS A 960 -39.97 -44.56 -32.69
CA LYS A 960 -40.46 -44.83 -34.06
C LYS A 960 -39.92 -43.81 -35.07
N THR A 961 -39.67 -42.58 -34.61
CA THR A 961 -39.05 -41.49 -35.38
C THR A 961 -37.65 -41.18 -34.85
N LEU A 962 -36.77 -40.60 -35.68
CA LEU A 962 -35.41 -40.26 -35.27
C LEU A 962 -35.41 -39.09 -34.28
N ILE A 963 -35.46 -39.40 -32.98
CA ILE A 963 -35.40 -38.43 -31.89
C ILE A 963 -34.01 -38.44 -31.25
N TYR A 964 -33.44 -37.25 -31.10
CA TYR A 964 -32.15 -37.03 -30.47
C TYR A 964 -32.28 -36.50 -29.04
N GLU A 965 -31.39 -37.01 -28.19
CA GLU A 965 -31.19 -36.58 -26.80
C GLU A 965 -29.87 -35.82 -26.70
N THR A 966 -29.92 -34.56 -26.25
CA THR A 966 -28.75 -33.77 -25.85
C THR A 966 -28.66 -33.66 -24.34
N TYR A 967 -27.46 -33.88 -23.80
CA TYR A 967 -27.21 -33.67 -22.38
C TYR A 967 -27.04 -32.18 -22.11
N LEU A 968 -27.90 -31.62 -21.26
CA LEU A 968 -27.79 -30.23 -20.83
C LEU A 968 -26.51 -30.03 -20.00
N GLU A 969 -26.32 -30.91 -19.01
CA GLU A 969 -25.14 -31.05 -18.16
C GLU A 969 -25.05 -32.53 -17.71
N GLN A 970 -23.84 -33.08 -17.60
CA GLN A 970 -23.65 -34.52 -17.33
C GLN A 970 -24.19 -34.93 -15.95
N LYS A 971 -24.06 -34.06 -14.93
CA LYS A 971 -24.47 -34.35 -13.54
C LYS A 971 -25.93 -33.97 -13.22
N SER A 972 -26.55 -33.03 -13.95
CA SER A 972 -27.89 -32.52 -13.60
C SER A 972 -29.06 -33.43 -13.99
N GLY A 973 -28.81 -34.46 -14.80
CA GLY A 973 -29.84 -35.38 -15.28
C GLY A 973 -30.84 -34.77 -16.28
N HIS A 974 -30.69 -33.50 -16.67
CA HIS A 974 -31.55 -32.84 -17.65
C HIS A 974 -31.14 -33.16 -19.09
N ARG A 975 -32.14 -33.31 -19.95
CA ARG A 975 -32.04 -33.74 -21.35
C ARG A 975 -32.89 -32.84 -22.23
N ILE A 976 -32.35 -32.47 -23.37
CA ILE A 976 -33.08 -31.77 -24.42
C ILE A 976 -33.45 -32.81 -25.48
N LEU A 977 -34.73 -32.90 -25.80
CA LEU A 977 -35.27 -33.80 -26.82
C LEU A 977 -35.60 -33.00 -28.07
N TRP A 978 -35.05 -33.41 -29.21
CA TRP A 978 -35.21 -32.69 -30.48
C TRP A 978 -35.20 -33.63 -31.69
N THR A 979 -35.74 -33.15 -32.81
CA THR A 979 -35.76 -33.84 -34.12
C THR A 979 -35.20 -32.91 -35.19
N GLU A 980 -34.61 -33.46 -36.25
CA GLU A 980 -34.06 -32.70 -37.38
C GLU A 980 -34.90 -32.99 -38.64
N GLU A 981 -35.55 -31.96 -39.21
CA GLU A 981 -36.39 -32.09 -40.41
C GLU A 981 -36.14 -30.93 -41.38
N ASN A 982 -35.88 -31.24 -42.65
CA ASN A 982 -35.71 -30.25 -43.74
C ASN A 982 -34.77 -29.10 -43.39
N SER A 983 -33.61 -29.41 -42.80
CA SER A 983 -32.59 -28.44 -42.36
C SER A 983 -33.04 -27.51 -41.21
N SER A 984 -34.14 -27.84 -40.53
CA SER A 984 -34.62 -27.17 -39.31
C SER A 984 -34.62 -28.13 -38.10
N ILE A 985 -34.20 -27.62 -36.95
CA ILE A 985 -34.13 -28.38 -35.69
C ILE A 985 -35.35 -28.02 -34.84
N VAL A 986 -36.18 -29.01 -34.52
CA VAL A 986 -37.37 -28.83 -33.68
C VAL A 986 -37.08 -29.34 -32.28
N ILE A 987 -37.12 -28.45 -31.28
CA ILE A 987 -36.87 -28.75 -29.87
C ILE A 987 -38.20 -28.97 -29.15
N TRP A 988 -38.42 -30.19 -28.71
CA TRP A 988 -39.69 -30.64 -28.14
C TRP A 988 -39.76 -30.43 -26.63
N TYR A 989 -38.75 -30.86 -25.87
CA TYR A 989 -38.78 -30.83 -24.41
C TYR A 989 -37.40 -30.61 -23.76
N VAL A 990 -37.40 -30.05 -22.55
CA VAL A 990 -36.25 -30.04 -21.63
C VAL A 990 -36.69 -30.71 -20.33
N ALA A 991 -36.23 -31.93 -20.06
CA ALA A 991 -36.77 -32.76 -18.97
C ALA A 991 -35.70 -33.64 -18.30
N LYS A 992 -36.00 -34.18 -17.11
CA LYS A 992 -35.12 -35.13 -16.41
C LYS A 992 -35.16 -36.50 -17.10
N HIS A 993 -34.06 -37.24 -17.04
CA HIS A 993 -33.90 -38.56 -17.67
C HIS A 993 -35.06 -39.54 -17.43
N LYS A 994 -35.64 -39.57 -16.22
CA LYS A 994 -36.77 -40.46 -15.87
C LYS A 994 -38.02 -40.24 -16.74
N GLN A 995 -38.21 -39.03 -17.28
CA GLN A 995 -39.38 -38.66 -18.11
C GLN A 995 -39.15 -38.89 -19.61
N VAL A 996 -37.91 -39.15 -20.04
CA VAL A 996 -37.53 -39.20 -21.47
C VAL A 996 -38.30 -40.28 -22.24
N SER A 997 -38.48 -41.47 -21.66
CA SER A 997 -39.17 -42.58 -22.34
C SER A 997 -40.65 -42.26 -22.64
N ARG A 998 -41.36 -41.62 -21.69
CA ARG A 998 -42.75 -41.19 -21.89
C ARG A 998 -42.86 -40.05 -22.89
N LEU A 999 -41.94 -39.08 -22.82
CA LEU A 999 -41.92 -37.95 -23.75
C LEU A 999 -41.57 -38.40 -25.19
N MET A 1000 -40.71 -39.40 -25.34
CA MET A 1000 -40.40 -40.02 -26.63
C MET A 1000 -41.65 -40.59 -27.32
N GLN A 1001 -42.49 -41.32 -26.57
CA GLN A 1001 -43.76 -41.85 -27.09
C GLN A 1001 -44.72 -40.73 -27.55
N LEU A 1002 -44.77 -39.62 -26.80
CA LEU A 1002 -45.60 -38.47 -27.17
C LEU A 1002 -45.11 -37.76 -28.44
N ILE A 1003 -43.78 -37.66 -28.64
CA ILE A 1003 -43.22 -37.12 -29.88
C ILE A 1003 -43.57 -38.04 -31.06
N ASP A 1004 -43.39 -39.35 -30.90
CA ASP A 1004 -43.71 -40.34 -31.94
C ASP A 1004 -45.21 -40.33 -32.31
N ASP A 1005 -46.10 -40.23 -31.33
CA ASP A 1005 -47.54 -40.15 -31.57
C ASP A 1005 -47.94 -38.83 -32.25
N SER A 1006 -47.30 -37.71 -31.86
CA SER A 1006 -47.49 -36.42 -32.52
C SER A 1006 -47.06 -36.48 -34.00
N LYS A 1007 -45.88 -37.04 -34.27
CA LYS A 1007 -45.38 -37.23 -35.65
C LYS A 1007 -46.24 -38.19 -36.47
N SER A 1008 -46.73 -39.27 -35.87
CA SER A 1008 -47.64 -40.22 -36.51
C SER A 1008 -49.00 -39.58 -36.87
N ARG A 1009 -49.48 -38.62 -36.08
CA ARG A 1009 -50.70 -37.87 -36.39
C ARG A 1009 -50.48 -36.86 -37.53
N SER A 1010 -49.37 -36.13 -37.51
CA SER A 1010 -49.00 -35.22 -38.61
C SER A 1010 -48.80 -35.96 -39.94
N ALA A 1011 -48.19 -37.14 -39.93
CA ALA A 1011 -48.03 -37.98 -41.12
C ALA A 1011 -49.37 -38.50 -41.69
N ARG A 1012 -50.40 -38.64 -40.86
CA ARG A 1012 -51.77 -39.01 -41.29
C ARG A 1012 -52.56 -37.85 -41.89
N GLN A 1013 -52.11 -36.61 -41.70
CA GLN A 1013 -52.75 -35.40 -42.24
C GLN A 1013 -52.16 -34.96 -43.60
N HIS A 1014 -51.03 -35.51 -44.01
CA HIS A 1014 -50.48 -35.31 -45.35
C HIS A 1014 -51.13 -36.27 -46.35
N MET A 1015 -51.68 -35.73 -47.44
CA MET A 1015 -52.22 -36.51 -48.56
C MET A 1015 -51.10 -37.37 -49.19
N PRO A 1016 -51.35 -38.62 -49.58
CA PRO A 1016 -50.34 -39.47 -50.22
C PRO A 1016 -49.82 -38.80 -51.49
N ASP A 1017 -48.50 -38.82 -51.69
CA ASP A 1017 -47.86 -38.20 -52.88
C ASP A 1017 -48.38 -38.78 -54.20
N SER A 1018 -48.90 -40.02 -54.19
CA SER A 1018 -49.59 -40.61 -55.35
C SER A 1018 -50.85 -39.85 -55.74
N LEU A 1019 -51.63 -39.41 -54.74
CA LEU A 1019 -52.89 -38.70 -54.92
C LEU A 1019 -52.65 -37.23 -55.26
N VAL A 1020 -51.58 -36.63 -54.74
CA VAL A 1020 -51.15 -35.28 -55.12
C VAL A 1020 -50.69 -35.24 -56.60
N ASN A 1021 -49.94 -36.26 -57.04
CA ASN A 1021 -49.55 -36.40 -58.44
C ASN A 1021 -50.75 -36.68 -59.36
N GLU A 1022 -51.75 -37.44 -58.89
CA GLU A 1022 -53.00 -37.68 -59.62
C GLU A 1022 -53.79 -36.38 -59.81
N LEU A 1023 -53.94 -35.59 -58.73
CA LEU A 1023 -54.63 -34.29 -58.74
C LEU A 1023 -53.90 -33.20 -59.56
N GLN A 1024 -52.57 -33.29 -59.68
CA GLN A 1024 -51.76 -32.44 -60.58
C GLN A 1024 -51.84 -32.88 -62.05
N ASN A 1025 -52.03 -34.18 -62.31
CA ASN A 1025 -52.24 -34.70 -63.68
C ASN A 1025 -53.67 -34.45 -64.19
N GLU A 1026 -54.66 -34.36 -63.30
CA GLU A 1026 -56.05 -33.98 -63.62
C GLU A 1026 -56.27 -32.46 -63.71
N GLY A 1027 -55.22 -31.65 -63.51
CA GLY A 1027 -55.27 -30.18 -63.66
C GLY A 1027 -56.01 -29.44 -62.54
N LEU A 1028 -56.31 -30.11 -61.42
CA LEU A 1028 -57.02 -29.54 -60.26
C LEU A 1028 -56.07 -28.88 -59.25
N LEU A 1029 -54.77 -29.11 -59.37
CA LEU A 1029 -53.72 -28.40 -58.64
C LEU A 1029 -52.69 -27.85 -59.64
N PRO A 1030 -52.20 -26.61 -59.46
CA PRO A 1030 -51.16 -26.06 -60.34
C PRO A 1030 -49.87 -26.89 -60.25
N GLN A 1031 -49.30 -27.22 -61.41
CA GLN A 1031 -47.97 -27.82 -61.50
C GLN A 1031 -46.92 -26.73 -61.24
N ASN A 1032 -45.96 -26.99 -60.35
CA ASN A 1032 -44.80 -26.13 -60.14
C ASN A 1032 -43.66 -26.48 -61.10
#